data_AF-A0A9Q4H526-F1
#
_entry.id   AF-A0A9Q4H526-F1
#
_cell.length_a   1.000
_cell.length_b   1.000
_cell.length_c   1.000
_cell.angle_alpha   90.00
_cell.angle_beta   90.00
_cell.angle_gamma   90.00
#
_symmetry.space_group_name_H-M   'P 1'
#
loop_
_entity.id
_entity.type
_entity.pdbx_description
1 polymer ?
#
loop_
_entity_poly.entity_id
_entity_poly.type
_entity_poly.pdbx_seq_one_letter_code
_entity_poly.pdbx_strand_id
1 'polypeptide(L)'
;MFPSIYYLPEAMNKPQRCYDGVMLVTAVKGSLNIQVEGETLNNLAIHVINEGELFKVNSSGIIIFYIPSHYWTMREQPVFNAYYTIESQHQEGLITDLNTLFNHLRDHAKALDIETLVSQIIKHLTLTERPAHQHTNDLVTHILNYIREHLHHKITLDELGQQFYVSASYISNLFKRHLAIKFNEYVSSLRVAKTIEDLVVEHYSIEQIANRWGYSSATKYITHFKTFMHTTPKKYTMTESTVHRLKIPHAVEDLRVINNLKFQRSKQTHQQSIVIDDDCIQDDRLSYFNLINIGGFDDLDGILDEQIYTYKNYTAHRLSAFVYISRTAPNSQRMIQGIKRLLKSKVPFALHIESLEDYRIVEETIRDFRILELETTSGDSLKSLKVLLLLDWKLKYLDSIEQFNSEIFGIQILTAIDLTDVYLFGHQQQLNELSCLKTDYYTLDLQRLNKKQIITETESLAFLNHLKQFLSSIELPKSIIFLNQEAIKHEKVNAIANYIQKVVALRQYLAGVSVYFSYQQENQSDLAIFNEYETKTAYTFMSYMLANFRETASYYGEHYILTKKNYAYNILLYNPSPMNAPSSHYDEMLYALHMSDEAQQQGYIVSTETITDVEKGCLDSIISDNISSGQQLPTHLKYKLNKYNRPKLTVDYHDFQQEPYTVRAKANAVTLVTIYL
;
A
#
# COMPACT_ATOMS: atom_id res chain seq x y z
N MET A 1 -3.90 -33.70 -21.36
CA MET A 1 -2.92 -33.55 -20.24
C MET A 1 -3.38 -32.38 -19.36
N PHE A 2 -3.31 -32.47 -18.02
CA PHE A 2 -3.77 -31.39 -17.11
C PHE A 2 -2.60 -30.44 -16.77
N PRO A 3 -2.85 -29.14 -16.47
CA PRO A 3 -1.83 -28.20 -16.01
C PRO A 3 -0.96 -28.76 -14.89
N SER A 4 0.31 -28.38 -14.90
CA SER A 4 1.32 -28.89 -13.96
C SER A 4 2.15 -27.74 -13.41
N ILE A 5 2.72 -27.94 -12.22
CA ILE A 5 3.58 -26.95 -11.57
C ILE A 5 4.95 -27.56 -11.36
N TYR A 6 5.97 -26.79 -11.71
CA TYR A 6 7.37 -27.17 -11.51
C TYR A 6 8.04 -26.13 -10.63
N TYR A 7 8.86 -26.60 -9.69
CA TYR A 7 9.78 -25.77 -8.93
C TYR A 7 11.22 -26.09 -9.34
N LEU A 8 11.98 -25.06 -9.66
CA LEU A 8 13.38 -25.14 -10.07
C LEU A 8 14.23 -24.40 -9.03
N PRO A 9 14.94 -25.11 -8.13
CA PRO A 9 15.74 -24.47 -7.10
C PRO A 9 16.95 -23.73 -7.66
N GLU A 10 17.50 -24.19 -8.78
CA GLU A 10 18.69 -23.63 -9.43
C GLU A 10 18.35 -22.92 -10.74
N ALA A 11 19.21 -21.99 -11.14
CA ALA A 11 19.10 -21.30 -12.42
C ALA A 11 19.25 -22.30 -13.59
N MET A 12 18.45 -22.10 -14.63
CA MET A 12 18.48 -22.90 -15.84
C MET A 12 19.59 -22.39 -16.75
N ASN A 13 20.81 -22.92 -16.59
CA ASN A 13 21.99 -22.41 -17.30
C ASN A 13 22.05 -22.74 -18.80
N LYS A 14 21.27 -23.73 -19.26
CA LYS A 14 21.16 -24.13 -20.66
C LYS A 14 19.82 -23.68 -21.24
N PRO A 15 19.78 -23.12 -22.46
CA PRO A 15 18.52 -22.75 -23.07
C PRO A 15 17.65 -23.99 -23.32
N GLN A 16 16.35 -23.86 -23.05
CA GLN A 16 15.31 -24.85 -23.26
C GLN A 16 14.25 -24.28 -24.20
N ARG A 17 13.48 -25.14 -24.87
CA ARG A 17 12.36 -24.70 -25.71
C ARG A 17 11.04 -25.08 -25.06
N CYS A 18 10.06 -24.19 -25.12
CA CYS A 18 8.67 -24.52 -24.79
C CYS A 18 8.10 -25.33 -25.96
N TYR A 19 8.15 -26.66 -25.85
CA TYR A 19 7.77 -27.54 -26.97
C TYR A 19 6.25 -27.70 -27.14
N ASP A 20 5.48 -27.51 -26.07
CA ASP A 20 4.05 -27.84 -26.02
C ASP A 20 3.37 -26.85 -25.07
N GLY A 21 2.34 -26.13 -25.52
CA GLY A 21 1.55 -25.25 -24.66
C GLY A 21 2.22 -23.93 -24.28
N VAL A 22 1.89 -23.43 -23.09
CA VAL A 22 2.32 -22.12 -22.57
C VAL A 22 2.82 -22.28 -21.14
N MET A 23 3.86 -21.52 -20.78
CA MET A 23 4.42 -21.50 -19.43
C MET A 23 4.30 -20.11 -18.82
N LEU A 24 3.81 -20.02 -17.59
CA LEU A 24 3.94 -18.83 -16.76
C LEU A 24 5.09 -19.05 -15.79
N VAL A 25 6.08 -18.16 -15.85
CA VAL A 25 7.32 -18.28 -15.08
C VAL A 25 7.43 -17.13 -14.11
N THR A 26 7.76 -17.43 -12.86
CA THR A 26 7.89 -16.44 -11.79
C THR A 26 8.98 -16.83 -10.79
N ALA A 27 9.64 -15.86 -10.18
CA ALA A 27 10.64 -16.11 -9.15
C ALA A 27 9.99 -16.25 -7.76
N VAL A 28 10.54 -17.15 -6.95
CA VAL A 28 10.13 -17.41 -5.56
C VAL A 28 10.57 -16.27 -4.64
N LYS A 29 11.76 -15.72 -4.89
CA LYS A 29 12.35 -14.57 -4.17
C LYS A 29 13.00 -13.61 -5.16
N GLY A 30 12.89 -12.32 -4.88
CA GLY A 30 13.43 -11.27 -5.76
C GLY A 30 12.67 -11.17 -7.09
N SER A 31 13.37 -10.74 -8.13
CA SER A 31 12.81 -10.58 -9.46
C SER A 31 13.25 -11.70 -10.43
N LEU A 32 12.39 -11.96 -11.41
CA LEU A 32 12.67 -12.89 -12.51
C LEU A 32 13.59 -12.22 -13.54
N ASN A 33 14.74 -12.84 -13.75
CA ASN A 33 15.64 -12.55 -14.86
C ASN A 33 15.63 -13.76 -15.80
N ILE A 34 15.15 -13.54 -17.02
CA ILE A 34 14.96 -14.59 -18.02
C ILE A 34 15.50 -14.09 -19.37
N GLN A 35 16.07 -15.00 -20.15
CA GLN A 35 16.43 -14.74 -21.53
C GLN A 35 15.43 -15.47 -22.43
N VAL A 36 14.81 -14.78 -23.39
CA VAL A 36 13.86 -15.36 -24.35
C VAL A 36 14.32 -15.01 -25.76
N GLU A 37 14.46 -16.02 -26.61
CA GLU A 37 14.98 -15.90 -27.98
C GLU A 37 16.28 -15.07 -28.07
N GLY A 38 17.13 -15.17 -27.04
CA GLY A 38 18.43 -14.48 -26.96
C GLY A 38 18.39 -13.12 -26.26
N GLU A 39 17.21 -12.54 -26.07
CA GLU A 39 17.05 -11.24 -25.42
C GLU A 39 16.90 -11.39 -23.91
N THR A 40 17.61 -10.56 -23.16
CA THR A 40 17.62 -10.63 -21.69
C THR A 40 16.57 -9.69 -21.11
N LEU A 41 15.59 -10.26 -20.44
CA LEU A 41 14.55 -9.56 -19.70
C LEU A 41 14.86 -9.64 -18.20
N ASN A 42 15.06 -8.48 -17.58
CA ASN A 42 15.43 -8.39 -16.19
C ASN A 42 14.29 -7.79 -15.36
N ASN A 43 14.33 -8.07 -14.06
CA ASN A 43 13.44 -7.47 -13.07
C ASN A 43 11.95 -7.70 -13.31
N LEU A 44 11.56 -8.83 -13.91
CA LEU A 44 10.15 -9.16 -14.13
C LEU A 44 9.50 -9.75 -12.86
N ALA A 45 8.21 -9.51 -12.67
CA ALA A 45 7.44 -10.25 -11.67
C ALA A 45 7.07 -11.66 -12.18
N ILE A 46 6.52 -11.70 -13.39
CA ILE A 46 6.06 -12.91 -14.07
C ILE A 46 6.28 -12.75 -15.58
N HIS A 47 6.50 -13.84 -16.30
CA HIS A 47 6.65 -13.83 -17.76
C HIS A 47 5.92 -15.02 -18.40
N VAL A 48 5.38 -14.79 -19.60
CA VAL A 48 4.78 -15.84 -20.43
C VAL A 48 5.82 -16.34 -21.42
N ILE A 49 6.04 -17.65 -21.46
CA ILE A 49 6.79 -18.30 -22.53
C ILE A 49 5.79 -19.01 -23.42
N ASN A 50 5.72 -18.56 -24.66
CA ASN A 50 4.79 -19.08 -25.66
C ASN A 50 5.31 -20.35 -26.33
N GLU A 51 4.41 -21.02 -27.04
CA GLU A 51 4.74 -22.20 -27.83
C GLU A 51 5.88 -21.92 -28.81
N GLY A 52 6.84 -22.83 -28.79
CA GLY A 52 8.00 -22.81 -29.65
C GLY A 52 9.08 -21.82 -29.24
N GLU A 53 8.96 -21.06 -28.14
CA GLU A 53 9.98 -20.10 -27.72
C GLU A 53 11.16 -20.77 -27.02
N LEU A 54 12.37 -20.31 -27.37
CA LEU A 54 13.60 -20.65 -26.68
C LEU A 54 13.76 -19.73 -25.47
N PHE A 55 13.99 -20.29 -24.28
CA PHE A 55 14.16 -19.53 -23.06
C PHE A 55 15.27 -20.09 -22.17
N LYS A 56 15.79 -19.25 -21.29
CA LYS A 56 16.80 -19.59 -20.29
C LYS A 56 16.53 -18.76 -19.04
N VAL A 57 16.40 -19.40 -17.88
CA VAL A 57 16.10 -18.68 -16.63
C VAL A 57 17.38 -18.47 -15.83
N ASN A 58 17.75 -17.21 -15.57
CA ASN A 58 18.97 -16.85 -14.86
C ASN A 58 18.78 -16.73 -13.34
N SER A 59 17.53 -16.63 -12.89
CA SER A 59 17.18 -16.62 -11.46
C SER A 59 17.11 -18.03 -10.88
N SER A 60 17.49 -18.19 -9.60
CA SER A 60 17.28 -19.40 -8.80
C SER A 60 15.95 -19.35 -8.05
N GLY A 61 15.41 -20.50 -7.69
CA GLY A 61 14.10 -20.61 -7.05
C GLY A 61 13.01 -20.06 -7.97
N ILE A 62 12.63 -20.83 -8.98
CA ILE A 62 11.66 -20.44 -10.01
C ILE A 62 10.47 -21.38 -9.95
N ILE A 63 9.28 -20.83 -10.12
CA ILE A 63 8.06 -21.60 -10.33
C ILE A 63 7.63 -21.46 -11.78
N ILE A 64 7.31 -22.59 -12.39
CA ILE A 64 6.73 -22.67 -13.72
C ILE A 64 5.33 -23.28 -13.59
N PHE A 65 4.31 -22.49 -13.91
CA PHE A 65 2.96 -22.99 -14.15
C PHE A 65 2.82 -23.33 -15.63
N TYR A 66 2.74 -24.63 -15.93
CA TYR A 66 2.72 -25.17 -17.27
C TYR A 66 1.30 -25.56 -17.68
N ILE A 67 0.82 -24.98 -18.78
CA ILE A 67 -0.49 -25.26 -19.36
C ILE A 67 -0.28 -25.94 -20.73
N PRO A 68 -0.44 -27.28 -20.81
CA PRO A 68 -0.16 -28.05 -22.05
C PRO A 68 -1.16 -27.71 -23.16
N SER A 69 -0.75 -27.78 -24.43
CA SER A 69 -1.60 -27.40 -25.59
C SER A 69 -2.95 -28.10 -25.59
N HIS A 70 -3.00 -29.40 -25.29
CA HIS A 70 -4.23 -30.17 -25.17
C HIS A 70 -5.26 -29.55 -24.19
N TYR A 71 -4.82 -28.86 -23.13
CA TYR A 71 -5.74 -28.20 -22.20
C TYR A 71 -6.43 -26.98 -22.81
N TRP A 72 -5.70 -26.22 -23.63
CA TRP A 72 -6.23 -25.09 -24.42
C TRP A 72 -7.18 -25.59 -25.50
N THR A 73 -6.79 -26.62 -26.25
CA THR A 73 -7.60 -27.20 -27.34
C THR A 73 -8.93 -27.75 -26.84
N MET A 74 -8.95 -28.43 -25.68
CA MET A 74 -10.21 -28.90 -25.06
C MET A 74 -11.18 -27.76 -24.68
N ARG A 75 -10.68 -26.53 -24.53
CA ARG A 75 -11.47 -25.34 -24.20
C ARG A 75 -11.74 -24.46 -25.42
N GLU A 76 -11.44 -24.94 -26.61
CA GLU A 76 -11.56 -24.19 -27.87
C GLU A 76 -10.77 -22.87 -27.85
N GLN A 77 -9.66 -22.82 -27.09
CA GLN A 77 -8.77 -21.67 -27.02
C GLN A 77 -7.55 -21.87 -27.92
N PRO A 78 -7.10 -20.81 -28.64
CA PRO A 78 -5.93 -20.92 -29.51
C PRO A 78 -4.65 -21.11 -28.69
N VAL A 79 -3.71 -21.91 -29.18
CA VAL A 79 -2.41 -22.12 -28.54
C VAL A 79 -1.29 -22.26 -29.56
N PHE A 80 -1.54 -23.00 -30.62
CA PHE A 80 -0.63 -23.09 -31.75
C PHE A 80 -0.69 -21.79 -32.55
N ASN A 81 0.48 -21.24 -32.86
CA ASN A 81 0.64 -19.96 -33.56
C ASN A 81 -0.01 -18.76 -32.84
N ALA A 82 -0.44 -18.92 -31.59
CA ALA A 82 -0.91 -17.86 -30.72
C ALA A 82 0.26 -17.17 -30.01
N TYR A 83 0.07 -15.91 -29.63
CA TYR A 83 1.02 -15.17 -28.80
C TYR A 83 0.31 -14.51 -27.63
N TYR A 84 0.52 -15.08 -26.45
CA TYR A 84 -0.01 -14.61 -25.18
C TYR A 84 0.99 -13.69 -24.49
N THR A 85 0.47 -12.60 -23.97
CA THR A 85 1.19 -11.63 -23.12
C THR A 85 0.37 -11.34 -21.86
N ILE A 86 0.95 -10.57 -20.93
CA ILE A 86 0.25 -10.11 -19.73
C ILE A 86 0.35 -8.59 -19.70
N GLU A 87 -0.80 -7.91 -19.82
CA GLU A 87 -0.87 -6.47 -19.64
C GLU A 87 -0.63 -6.08 -18.17
N SER A 88 -0.03 -4.92 -17.93
CA SER A 88 0.32 -4.45 -16.58
C SER A 88 -0.84 -4.52 -15.59
N GLN A 89 -2.06 -4.21 -16.04
CA GLN A 89 -3.28 -4.23 -15.23
C GLN A 89 -3.73 -5.63 -14.81
N HIS A 90 -3.37 -6.68 -15.54
CA HIS A 90 -3.75 -8.07 -15.27
C HIS A 90 -2.69 -8.84 -14.48
N GLN A 91 -1.45 -8.32 -14.36
CA GLN A 91 -0.37 -8.99 -13.65
C GLN A 91 -0.71 -9.25 -12.17
N GLU A 92 -1.39 -8.31 -11.51
CA GLU A 92 -1.72 -8.43 -10.08
C GLU A 92 -2.77 -9.52 -9.81
N GLY A 93 -3.84 -9.54 -10.60
CA GLY A 93 -4.87 -10.57 -10.54
C GLY A 93 -4.28 -11.96 -10.83
N LEU A 94 -3.44 -12.06 -11.86
CA LEU A 94 -2.76 -13.31 -12.22
C LEU A 94 -1.87 -13.85 -11.10
N ILE A 95 -1.05 -12.99 -10.48
CA ILE A 95 -0.19 -13.39 -9.37
C ILE A 95 -1.04 -13.84 -8.17
N THR A 96 -2.15 -13.15 -7.91
CA THR A 96 -3.09 -13.50 -6.83
C THR A 96 -3.73 -14.87 -7.06
N ASP A 97 -4.16 -15.16 -8.28
CA ASP A 97 -4.76 -16.44 -8.63
C ASP A 97 -3.74 -17.58 -8.58
N LEU A 98 -2.51 -17.34 -9.06
CA LEU A 98 -1.41 -18.29 -8.92
C LEU A 98 -1.07 -18.55 -7.44
N ASN A 99 -1.07 -17.53 -6.59
CA ASN A 99 -0.87 -17.69 -5.15
C ASN A 99 -1.96 -18.53 -4.50
N THR A 100 -3.21 -18.28 -4.87
CA THR A 100 -4.36 -19.06 -4.39
C THR A 100 -4.21 -20.53 -4.80
N LEU A 101 -3.78 -20.79 -6.03
CA LEU A 101 -3.54 -22.13 -6.55
C LEU A 101 -2.43 -22.83 -5.75
N PHE A 102 -1.31 -22.15 -5.52
CA PHE A 102 -0.17 -22.70 -4.78
C PHE A 102 -0.50 -22.97 -3.30
N ASN A 103 -1.25 -22.07 -2.64
CA ASN A 103 -1.69 -22.25 -1.26
C ASN A 103 -2.66 -23.42 -1.11
N HIS A 104 -3.60 -23.58 -2.05
CA HIS A 104 -4.53 -24.71 -2.01
C HIS A 104 -3.82 -26.06 -2.17
N LEU A 105 -2.82 -26.13 -3.06
CA LEU A 105 -1.98 -27.32 -3.21
C LEU A 105 -1.16 -27.64 -1.95
N ARG A 106 -0.77 -26.61 -1.17
CA ARG A 106 -0.06 -26.75 0.11
C ARG A 106 -0.94 -27.35 1.20
N ASP A 107 -2.13 -26.77 1.41
CA ASP A 107 -2.92 -27.05 2.61
C ASP A 107 -3.85 -28.27 2.46
N HIS A 108 -3.88 -28.90 1.28
CA HIS A 108 -4.84 -29.95 0.94
C HIS A 108 -6.30 -29.58 1.29
N ALA A 109 -6.62 -28.28 1.26
CA ALA A 109 -7.91 -27.74 1.67
C ALA A 109 -9.00 -28.29 0.75
N LYS A 110 -10.05 -28.92 1.27
CA LYS A 110 -10.97 -29.76 0.48
C LYS A 110 -11.95 -29.01 -0.46
N ALA A 111 -11.86 -27.69 -0.62
CA ALA A 111 -12.96 -26.89 -1.18
C ALA A 111 -12.59 -25.87 -2.28
N LEU A 112 -11.43 -25.98 -2.95
CA LEU A 112 -11.15 -25.12 -4.09
C LEU A 112 -11.39 -25.85 -5.42
N ASP A 113 -12.18 -25.23 -6.28
CA ASP A 113 -12.34 -25.67 -7.66
C ASP A 113 -11.12 -25.23 -8.48
N ILE A 114 -10.17 -26.17 -8.62
CA ILE A 114 -8.94 -25.99 -9.40
C ILE A 114 -9.26 -25.61 -10.85
N GLU A 115 -10.31 -26.17 -11.45
CA GLU A 115 -10.61 -25.89 -12.87
C GLU A 115 -11.07 -24.45 -13.07
N THR A 116 -11.90 -23.95 -12.15
CA THR A 116 -12.33 -22.56 -12.15
C THR A 116 -11.14 -21.62 -11.99
N LEU A 117 -10.20 -21.93 -11.08
CA LEU A 117 -9.03 -21.09 -10.86
C LEU A 117 -8.05 -21.10 -12.06
N VAL A 118 -7.81 -22.25 -12.68
CA VAL A 118 -7.01 -22.29 -13.92
C VAL A 118 -7.68 -21.48 -15.03
N SER A 119 -9.02 -21.54 -15.12
CA SER A 119 -9.77 -20.75 -16.10
C SER A 119 -9.67 -19.24 -15.82
N GLN A 120 -9.61 -18.82 -14.55
CA GLN A 120 -9.34 -17.43 -14.17
C GLN A 120 -7.91 -17.01 -14.54
N ILE A 121 -6.91 -17.86 -14.25
CA ILE A 121 -5.51 -17.63 -14.66
C ILE A 121 -5.39 -17.37 -16.15
N ILE A 122 -6.05 -18.20 -16.98
CA ILE A 122 -6.01 -18.03 -18.44
C ILE A 122 -6.67 -16.71 -18.88
N LYS A 123 -7.73 -16.25 -18.20
CA LYS A 123 -8.41 -14.98 -18.53
C LYS A 123 -7.53 -13.74 -18.33
N HIS A 124 -6.48 -13.81 -17.51
CA HIS A 124 -5.52 -12.71 -17.37
C HIS A 124 -4.53 -12.61 -18.53
N LEU A 125 -4.52 -13.58 -19.44
CA LEU A 125 -3.61 -13.60 -20.59
C LEU A 125 -4.27 -12.92 -21.79
N THR A 126 -3.58 -11.93 -22.35
CA THR A 126 -4.05 -11.23 -23.55
C THR A 126 -3.45 -11.89 -24.79
N LEU A 127 -4.31 -12.27 -25.73
CA LEU A 127 -3.91 -12.72 -27.06
C LEU A 127 -3.57 -11.50 -27.92
N THR A 128 -2.38 -11.50 -28.53
CA THR A 128 -1.89 -10.39 -29.35
C THR A 128 -1.25 -10.91 -30.63
N GLU A 129 -1.01 -10.03 -31.61
CA GLU A 129 -0.19 -10.40 -32.76
C GLU A 129 1.23 -10.72 -32.29
N ARG A 130 1.80 -11.82 -32.81
CA ARG A 130 3.17 -12.19 -32.47
C ARG A 130 4.10 -11.08 -32.96
N PRO A 131 4.87 -10.41 -32.08
CA PRO A 131 5.81 -9.41 -32.52
C PRO A 131 6.83 -10.07 -33.45
N ALA A 132 7.25 -9.33 -34.49
CA ALA A 132 8.45 -9.71 -35.23
C ALA A 132 9.58 -9.91 -34.21
N HIS A 133 10.46 -10.89 -34.45
CA HIS A 133 11.64 -11.02 -33.58
C HIS A 133 12.34 -9.67 -33.47
N GLN A 134 12.64 -9.24 -32.25
CA GLN A 134 13.38 -8.01 -32.01
C GLN A 134 14.55 -8.38 -31.12
N HIS A 135 15.66 -8.71 -31.77
CA HIS A 135 16.95 -8.88 -31.12
C HIS A 135 17.73 -7.57 -31.26
N THR A 136 18.54 -7.23 -30.26
CA THR A 136 19.57 -6.18 -30.27
C THR A 136 20.53 -6.22 -31.45
N ASN A 137 20.52 -7.32 -32.21
CA ASN A 137 21.28 -7.50 -33.44
C ASN A 137 20.30 -7.78 -34.58
N ASP A 138 20.17 -6.84 -35.50
CA ASP A 138 19.25 -6.92 -36.63
C ASP A 138 19.48 -8.18 -37.47
N LEU A 139 20.73 -8.62 -37.66
CA LEU A 139 20.99 -9.82 -38.44
C LEU A 139 20.44 -11.09 -37.76
N VAL A 140 20.52 -11.17 -36.42
CA VAL A 140 19.90 -12.28 -35.66
C VAL A 140 18.39 -12.26 -35.90
N THR A 141 17.76 -11.10 -35.75
CA THR A 141 16.34 -10.89 -36.01
C THR A 141 15.91 -11.42 -37.38
N HIS A 142 16.58 -10.98 -38.45
CA HIS A 142 16.22 -11.36 -39.81
C HIS A 142 16.42 -12.87 -40.06
N ILE A 143 17.51 -13.45 -39.55
CA ILE A 143 17.76 -14.90 -39.68
C ILE A 143 16.69 -15.71 -38.94
N LEU A 144 16.29 -15.31 -37.73
CA LEU A 144 15.28 -16.04 -36.95
C LEU A 144 13.89 -15.97 -37.61
N ASN A 145 13.52 -14.81 -38.17
CA ASN A 145 12.28 -14.66 -38.94
C ASN A 145 12.30 -15.56 -40.19
N TYR A 146 13.39 -15.53 -40.96
CA TYR A 146 13.55 -16.38 -42.14
C TYR A 146 13.45 -17.87 -41.80
N ILE A 147 14.09 -18.31 -40.71
CA ILE A 147 14.01 -19.71 -40.27
C ILE A 147 12.56 -20.11 -40.02
N ARG A 148 11.79 -19.28 -39.29
CA ARG A 148 10.37 -19.55 -38.98
C ARG A 148 9.53 -19.71 -40.26
N GLU A 149 9.73 -18.83 -41.24
CA GLU A 149 9.00 -18.86 -42.52
C GLU A 149 9.36 -20.08 -43.40
N HIS A 150 10.58 -20.61 -43.25
CA HIS A 150 11.12 -21.67 -44.12
C HIS A 150 11.28 -23.03 -43.42
N LEU A 151 10.66 -23.23 -42.25
CA LEU A 151 10.82 -24.47 -41.44
C LEU A 151 10.43 -25.76 -42.18
N HIS A 152 9.54 -25.66 -43.18
CA HIS A 152 9.05 -26.78 -44.00
C HIS A 152 10.10 -27.35 -44.96
N HIS A 153 11.20 -26.63 -45.18
CA HIS A 153 12.28 -27.05 -46.05
C HIS A 153 13.58 -27.30 -45.26
N LYS A 154 14.56 -27.92 -45.92
CA LYS A 154 15.90 -28.05 -45.34
C LYS A 154 16.54 -26.66 -45.33
N ILE A 155 17.04 -26.24 -44.18
CA ILE A 155 17.77 -24.98 -44.01
C ILE A 155 19.21 -25.31 -43.65
N THR A 156 20.16 -24.78 -44.41
CA THR A 156 21.60 -24.94 -44.18
C THR A 156 22.27 -23.60 -43.87
N LEU A 157 23.43 -23.66 -43.21
CA LEU A 157 24.21 -22.46 -42.93
C LEU A 157 24.72 -21.77 -44.21
N ASP A 158 24.99 -22.55 -45.26
CA ASP A 158 25.48 -22.02 -46.53
C ASP A 158 24.38 -21.24 -47.26
N GLU A 159 23.15 -21.76 -47.29
CA GLU A 159 21.98 -21.05 -47.83
C GLU A 159 21.72 -19.74 -47.09
N LEU A 160 21.74 -19.75 -45.76
CA LEU A 160 21.58 -18.53 -44.97
C LEU A 160 22.73 -17.55 -45.18
N GLY A 161 23.96 -18.05 -45.34
CA GLY A 161 25.12 -17.21 -45.60
C GLY A 161 25.00 -16.46 -46.92
N GLN A 162 24.49 -17.12 -47.96
CA GLN A 162 24.19 -16.50 -49.25
C GLN A 162 23.05 -15.48 -49.14
N GLN A 163 21.95 -15.86 -48.48
CA GLN A 163 20.77 -15.01 -48.33
C GLN A 163 21.04 -13.70 -47.57
N PHE A 164 21.88 -13.77 -46.53
CA PHE A 164 22.18 -12.64 -45.65
C PHE A 164 23.57 -12.03 -45.87
N TYR A 165 24.26 -12.42 -46.95
CA TYR A 165 25.58 -11.91 -47.34
C TYR A 165 26.65 -12.01 -46.22
N VAL A 166 26.66 -13.14 -45.48
CA VAL A 166 27.61 -13.43 -44.40
C VAL A 166 28.16 -14.85 -44.51
N SER A 167 29.28 -15.15 -43.86
CA SER A 167 29.82 -16.52 -43.89
C SER A 167 28.99 -17.48 -43.02
N ALA A 168 28.89 -18.75 -43.44
CA ALA A 168 28.27 -19.83 -42.65
C ALA A 168 28.87 -19.95 -41.23
N SER A 169 30.18 -19.72 -41.11
CA SER A 169 30.89 -19.71 -39.81
C SER A 169 30.42 -18.56 -38.92
N TYR A 170 30.21 -17.38 -39.50
CA TYR A 170 29.69 -16.23 -38.77
C TYR A 170 28.29 -16.49 -38.21
N ILE A 171 27.38 -17.08 -39.00
CA ILE A 171 26.04 -17.47 -38.53
C ILE A 171 26.14 -18.52 -37.42
N SER A 172 27.00 -19.53 -37.57
CA SER A 172 27.21 -20.55 -36.53
C SER A 172 27.65 -19.93 -35.19
N ASN A 173 28.56 -18.96 -35.25
CA ASN A 173 29.02 -18.23 -34.06
C ASN A 173 27.95 -17.30 -33.49
N LEU A 174 27.13 -16.67 -34.35
CA LEU A 174 26.02 -15.81 -33.96
C LEU A 174 24.99 -16.58 -33.12
N PHE A 175 24.61 -17.79 -33.53
CA PHE A 175 23.72 -18.67 -32.74
C PHE A 175 24.31 -19.04 -31.37
N LYS A 176 25.59 -19.42 -31.34
CA LYS A 176 26.28 -19.73 -30.07
C LYS A 176 26.36 -18.53 -29.14
N ARG A 177 26.62 -17.34 -29.68
CA ARG A 177 26.84 -16.11 -28.91
C ARG A 177 25.53 -15.52 -28.39
N HIS A 178 24.50 -15.46 -29.22
CA HIS A 178 23.26 -14.76 -28.91
C HIS A 178 22.19 -15.68 -28.32
N LEU A 179 22.11 -16.93 -28.78
CA LEU A 179 21.07 -17.88 -28.37
C LEU A 179 21.59 -19.01 -27.47
N ALA A 180 22.90 -19.06 -27.21
CA ALA A 180 23.57 -20.10 -26.43
C ALA A 180 23.28 -21.55 -26.90
N ILE A 181 22.92 -21.72 -28.18
CA ILE A 181 22.57 -23.01 -28.79
C ILE A 181 23.20 -23.12 -30.19
N LYS A 182 23.44 -24.35 -30.66
CA LYS A 182 23.95 -24.56 -32.02
C LYS A 182 22.83 -24.36 -33.05
N PHE A 183 23.16 -23.82 -34.23
CA PHE A 183 22.20 -23.61 -35.32
C PHE A 183 21.33 -24.84 -35.64
N ASN A 184 21.96 -26.01 -35.90
CA ASN A 184 21.22 -27.24 -36.24
C ASN A 184 20.28 -27.70 -35.12
N GLU A 185 20.65 -27.44 -33.86
CA GLU A 185 19.88 -27.78 -32.68
C GLU A 185 18.71 -26.79 -32.50
N TYR A 186 18.91 -25.50 -32.78
CA TYR A 186 17.85 -24.50 -32.82
C TYR A 186 16.76 -24.88 -33.84
N VAL A 187 17.17 -25.13 -35.10
CA VAL A 187 16.23 -25.49 -36.18
C VAL A 187 15.51 -26.80 -35.85
N SER A 188 16.24 -27.82 -35.41
CA SER A 188 15.64 -29.13 -35.12
C SER A 188 14.68 -29.09 -33.93
N SER A 189 15.00 -28.32 -32.87
CA SER A 189 14.11 -28.17 -31.70
C SER A 189 12.86 -27.37 -32.05
N LEU A 190 13.00 -26.26 -32.79
CA LEU A 190 11.86 -25.45 -33.21
C LEU A 190 10.91 -26.25 -34.12
N ARG A 191 11.48 -27.02 -35.05
CA ARG A 191 10.72 -27.91 -35.92
C ARG A 191 9.95 -28.98 -35.13
N VAL A 192 10.56 -29.57 -34.10
CA VAL A 192 9.86 -30.52 -33.22
C VAL A 192 8.71 -29.85 -32.46
N ALA A 193 8.90 -28.65 -31.91
CA ALA A 193 7.83 -27.92 -31.23
C ALA A 193 6.61 -27.73 -32.16
N LYS A 194 6.86 -27.33 -33.42
CA LYS A 194 5.78 -27.13 -34.40
C LYS A 194 5.06 -28.41 -34.83
N THR A 195 5.68 -29.58 -34.68
CA THR A 195 5.00 -30.86 -34.98
C THR A 195 3.94 -31.25 -33.96
N ILE A 196 3.86 -30.57 -32.81
CA ILE A 196 2.87 -30.90 -31.76
C ILE A 196 1.45 -30.58 -32.25
N GLU A 197 1.24 -29.51 -33.00
CA GLU A 197 -0.05 -29.17 -33.62
C GLU A 197 -0.54 -30.31 -34.52
N ASP A 198 0.33 -30.78 -35.42
CA ASP A 198 0.04 -31.89 -36.33
C ASP A 198 -0.29 -33.20 -35.61
N LEU A 199 0.31 -33.43 -34.43
CA LEU A 199 0.09 -34.64 -33.63
C LEU A 199 -1.22 -34.58 -32.84
N VAL A 200 -1.54 -33.43 -32.25
CA VAL A 200 -2.60 -33.28 -31.23
C VAL A 200 -3.92 -32.83 -31.86
N VAL A 201 -3.87 -32.00 -32.91
CA VAL A 201 -5.06 -31.41 -33.53
C VAL A 201 -5.39 -32.10 -34.85
N GLU A 202 -4.40 -32.17 -35.75
CA GLU A 202 -4.62 -32.69 -37.11
C GLU A 202 -4.57 -34.22 -37.19
N HIS A 203 -4.00 -34.87 -36.17
CA HIS A 203 -3.81 -36.31 -36.08
C HIS A 203 -3.09 -36.93 -37.30
N TYR A 204 -2.13 -36.20 -37.88
CA TYR A 204 -1.37 -36.71 -39.02
C TYR A 204 -0.51 -37.92 -38.65
N SER A 205 -0.28 -38.79 -39.63
CA SER A 205 0.64 -39.91 -39.48
C SER A 205 2.07 -39.42 -39.31
N ILE A 206 2.91 -40.20 -38.63
CA ILE A 206 4.32 -39.88 -38.42
C ILE A 206 5.06 -39.63 -39.74
N GLU A 207 4.65 -40.32 -40.81
CA GLU A 207 5.21 -40.14 -42.15
C GLU A 207 4.76 -38.81 -42.80
N GLN A 208 3.49 -38.45 -42.66
CA GLN A 208 2.98 -37.15 -43.12
C GLN A 208 3.67 -35.99 -42.41
N ILE A 209 3.83 -36.07 -41.09
CA ILE A 209 4.51 -35.06 -40.28
C ILE A 209 5.98 -34.92 -40.71
N ALA A 210 6.68 -36.04 -40.88
CA ALA A 210 8.07 -36.02 -41.33
C ALA A 210 8.22 -35.31 -42.69
N ASN A 211 7.33 -35.60 -43.65
CA ASN A 211 7.33 -34.98 -44.97
C ASN A 211 6.99 -33.47 -44.91
N ARG A 212 5.97 -33.08 -44.14
CA ARG A 212 5.50 -31.69 -44.01
C ARG A 212 6.53 -30.75 -43.38
N TRP A 213 7.36 -31.27 -42.47
CA TRP A 213 8.39 -30.50 -41.77
C TRP A 213 9.81 -30.72 -42.35
N GLY A 214 9.92 -31.27 -43.56
CA GLY A 214 11.21 -31.38 -44.26
C GLY A 214 12.22 -32.32 -43.58
N TYR A 215 11.75 -33.38 -42.91
CA TYR A 215 12.61 -34.49 -42.47
C TYR A 215 12.85 -35.46 -43.62
N SER A 216 14.06 -36.02 -43.68
CA SER A 216 14.43 -36.99 -44.73
C SER A 216 13.78 -38.37 -44.54
N SER A 217 13.26 -38.67 -43.34
CA SER A 217 12.53 -39.90 -43.04
C SER A 217 11.77 -39.79 -41.72
N ALA A 218 10.73 -40.62 -41.56
CA ALA A 218 10.01 -40.78 -40.30
C ALA A 218 10.93 -41.17 -39.13
N THR A 219 11.92 -42.04 -39.38
CA THR A 219 12.91 -42.44 -38.37
C THR A 219 13.69 -41.24 -37.82
N LYS A 220 14.12 -40.33 -38.70
CA LYS A 220 14.87 -39.13 -38.28
C LYS A 220 14.01 -38.20 -37.43
N TYR A 221 12.74 -38.02 -37.80
CA TYR A 221 11.77 -37.28 -37.01
C TYR A 221 11.58 -37.91 -35.62
N ILE A 222 11.31 -39.23 -35.54
CA ILE A 222 11.15 -39.94 -34.27
C ILE A 222 12.38 -39.78 -33.37
N THR A 223 13.60 -39.89 -33.94
CA THR A 223 14.83 -39.69 -33.19
C THR A 223 14.93 -38.28 -32.62
N HIS A 224 14.74 -37.24 -33.44
CA HIS A 224 14.78 -35.85 -32.97
C HIS A 224 13.69 -35.58 -31.93
N PHE A 225 12.46 -36.04 -32.16
CA PHE A 225 11.36 -35.91 -31.22
C PHE A 225 11.71 -36.57 -29.89
N LYS A 226 12.24 -37.80 -29.90
CA LYS A 226 12.66 -38.50 -28.67
C LYS A 226 13.82 -37.80 -27.95
N THR A 227 14.74 -37.19 -28.68
CA THR A 227 15.85 -36.42 -28.10
C THR A 227 15.34 -35.20 -27.33
N PHE A 228 14.38 -34.46 -27.91
CA PHE A 228 13.91 -33.19 -27.34
C PHE A 228 12.73 -33.35 -26.37
N MET A 229 11.78 -34.23 -26.65
CA MET A 229 10.58 -34.47 -25.85
C MET A 229 10.75 -35.59 -24.81
N HIS A 230 11.88 -36.29 -24.82
CA HIS A 230 12.18 -37.44 -23.96
C HIS A 230 11.16 -38.60 -24.02
N THR A 231 10.30 -38.62 -25.04
CA THR A 231 9.29 -39.64 -25.30
C THR A 231 9.13 -39.84 -26.81
N THR A 232 8.48 -40.93 -27.25
CA THR A 232 8.21 -41.12 -28.70
C THR A 232 6.92 -40.39 -29.10
N PRO A 233 6.76 -39.96 -30.36
CA PRO A 233 5.52 -39.31 -30.82
C PRO A 233 4.26 -40.13 -30.52
N LYS A 234 4.32 -41.45 -30.78
CA LYS A 234 3.22 -42.38 -30.49
C LYS A 234 2.89 -42.45 -29.00
N LYS A 235 3.90 -42.47 -28.13
CA LYS A 235 3.67 -42.51 -26.69
C LYS A 235 3.11 -41.17 -26.18
N TYR A 236 3.57 -40.06 -26.76
CA TYR A 236 3.07 -38.73 -26.44
C TYR A 236 1.56 -38.61 -26.72
N THR A 237 1.10 -39.00 -27.92
CA THR A 237 -0.35 -38.97 -28.26
C THR A 237 -1.17 -39.96 -27.43
N MET A 238 -0.61 -41.12 -27.05
CA MET A 238 -1.27 -42.08 -26.16
C MET A 238 -1.36 -41.64 -24.69
N THR A 239 -0.80 -40.49 -24.30
CA THR A 239 -0.82 -40.02 -22.90
C THR A 239 -2.16 -39.36 -22.52
N GLU A 240 -3.23 -39.58 -23.30
CA GLU A 240 -4.57 -39.14 -23.00
C GLU A 240 -5.13 -39.83 -21.74
N SER A 241 -5.56 -38.98 -20.80
CA SER A 241 -6.54 -39.26 -19.75
C SER A 241 -6.17 -40.28 -18.65
N THR A 242 -6.09 -39.79 -17.41
CA THR A 242 -6.63 -40.54 -16.24
C THR A 242 -6.67 -39.75 -14.93
N VAL A 243 -6.06 -38.57 -14.81
CA VAL A 243 -6.12 -37.82 -13.54
C VAL A 243 -6.27 -36.31 -13.79
N HIS A 244 -7.44 -35.76 -13.46
CA HIS A 244 -7.71 -34.31 -13.29
C HIS A 244 -7.04 -33.83 -11.99
N ARG A 245 -5.71 -33.94 -11.90
CA ARG A 245 -4.95 -33.45 -10.76
C ARG A 245 -3.71 -32.76 -11.27
N LEU A 246 -3.45 -31.58 -10.72
CA LEU A 246 -2.17 -30.92 -10.82
C LEU A 246 -1.08 -31.87 -10.38
N LYS A 247 -0.12 -32.14 -11.28
CA LYS A 247 1.08 -32.88 -10.94
C LYS A 247 2.15 -31.89 -10.54
N ILE A 248 2.84 -32.20 -9.45
CA ILE A 248 4.11 -31.57 -9.07
C ILE A 248 5.18 -32.66 -9.17
N PRO A 249 5.89 -32.76 -10.29
CA PRO A 249 6.96 -33.75 -10.42
C PRO A 249 8.02 -33.48 -9.35
N HIS A 250 8.39 -34.51 -8.58
CA HIS A 250 9.33 -34.50 -7.45
C HIS A 250 8.83 -33.91 -6.11
N ALA A 251 7.52 -33.75 -5.91
CA ALA A 251 6.99 -33.21 -4.65
C ALA A 251 6.74 -34.25 -3.55
N VAL A 252 7.67 -34.33 -2.58
CA VAL A 252 7.32 -34.44 -1.15
C VAL A 252 8.29 -33.62 -0.28
N GLU A 253 9.57 -33.49 -0.63
CA GLU A 253 10.57 -32.86 0.26
C GLU A 253 10.77 -31.34 0.04
N ASP A 254 10.59 -30.83 -1.18
CA ASP A 254 10.87 -29.41 -1.53
C ASP A 254 9.67 -28.44 -1.39
N LEU A 255 8.46 -28.93 -1.09
CA LEU A 255 7.29 -28.05 -0.90
C LEU A 255 7.39 -27.19 0.37
N ARG A 256 8.35 -27.45 1.27
CA ARG A 256 8.70 -26.51 2.36
C ARG A 256 9.24 -25.18 1.84
N VAL A 257 9.76 -25.12 0.61
CA VAL A 257 10.16 -23.85 -0.02
C VAL A 257 8.95 -22.98 -0.33
N ILE A 258 7.77 -23.57 -0.57
CA ILE A 258 6.51 -22.84 -0.73
C ILE A 258 6.16 -22.04 0.54
N ASN A 259 6.51 -22.52 1.74
CA ASN A 259 6.33 -21.77 2.99
C ASN A 259 7.14 -20.46 3.06
N ASN A 260 8.18 -20.33 2.23
CA ASN A 260 9.03 -19.14 2.16
C ASN A 260 8.81 -18.32 0.87
N LEU A 261 7.79 -18.66 0.07
CA LEU A 261 7.33 -17.85 -1.07
C LEU A 261 6.69 -16.57 -0.57
N LYS A 262 7.53 -15.59 -0.25
CA LYS A 262 7.13 -14.19 -0.34
C LYS A 262 7.44 -13.77 -1.77
N PHE A 263 6.45 -13.88 -2.67
CA PHE A 263 6.57 -13.31 -4.01
C PHE A 263 6.90 -11.83 -3.86
N GLN A 264 8.15 -11.47 -4.13
CA GLN A 264 8.51 -10.07 -4.28
C GLN A 264 8.05 -9.68 -5.67
N ARG A 265 7.00 -8.85 -5.72
CA ARG A 265 6.65 -8.07 -6.90
C ARG A 265 7.95 -7.44 -7.43
N SER A 266 8.16 -7.41 -8.75
CA SER A 266 9.08 -6.42 -9.32
C SER A 266 8.64 -5.08 -8.76
N LYS A 267 9.47 -4.40 -7.97
CA LYS A 267 9.13 -3.06 -7.43
C LYS A 267 8.77 -2.18 -8.62
N GLN A 268 7.50 -1.94 -8.87
CA GLN A 268 7.10 -0.99 -9.87
C GLN A 268 7.25 0.37 -9.22
N THR A 269 8.31 1.09 -9.59
CA THR A 269 8.48 2.46 -9.15
C THR A 269 7.47 3.31 -9.89
N HIS A 270 6.38 3.67 -9.21
CA HIS A 270 5.41 4.60 -9.74
C HIS A 270 6.00 6.01 -9.62
N GLN A 271 6.18 6.70 -10.74
CA GLN A 271 6.72 8.05 -10.74
C GLN A 271 5.58 9.08 -10.82
N GLN A 272 5.60 10.05 -9.92
CA GLN A 272 4.70 11.20 -9.94
C GLN A 272 5.53 12.48 -9.99
N SER A 273 5.25 13.34 -10.96
CA SER A 273 5.83 14.68 -11.04
C SER A 273 4.92 15.68 -10.32
N ILE A 274 5.51 16.50 -9.45
CA ILE A 274 4.83 17.56 -8.71
C ILE A 274 5.47 18.88 -9.09
N VAL A 275 4.67 19.83 -9.58
CA VAL A 275 5.11 21.20 -9.84
C VAL A 275 4.75 22.05 -8.63
N ILE A 276 5.74 22.74 -8.07
CA ILE A 276 5.62 23.64 -6.94
C ILE A 276 5.45 25.04 -7.50
N ASP A 277 4.28 25.60 -7.25
CA ASP A 277 3.87 26.89 -7.77
C ASP A 277 3.01 27.63 -6.75
N ASP A 278 3.10 28.95 -6.69
CA ASP A 278 2.26 29.77 -5.82
C ASP A 278 0.80 29.74 -6.28
N ASP A 279 0.58 29.76 -7.60
CA ASP A 279 -0.74 29.85 -8.22
C ASP A 279 -1.61 28.61 -8.00
N CYS A 280 -0.99 27.47 -7.71
CA CYS A 280 -1.73 26.24 -7.43
C CYS A 280 -2.30 26.20 -5.99
N ILE A 281 -1.78 27.04 -5.08
CA ILE A 281 -2.17 27.02 -3.67
C ILE A 281 -3.53 27.71 -3.51
N GLN A 282 -4.54 26.92 -3.16
CA GLN A 282 -5.90 27.40 -2.95
C GLN A 282 -6.14 27.71 -1.46
N ASP A 283 -7.09 28.59 -1.14
CA ASP A 283 -7.52 28.88 0.25
C ASP A 283 -8.34 27.73 0.88
N ASP A 284 -7.94 26.48 0.61
CA ASP A 284 -8.40 25.28 1.29
C ASP A 284 -7.42 24.97 2.43
N ARG A 285 -7.78 25.38 3.65
CA ARG A 285 -6.94 25.21 4.84
C ARG A 285 -7.23 23.90 5.56
N LEU A 286 -6.17 23.18 5.93
CA LEU A 286 -6.26 22.02 6.83
C LEU A 286 -6.46 22.51 8.27
N SER A 287 -7.72 22.66 8.69
CA SER A 287 -8.06 22.94 10.08
C SER A 287 -8.09 21.63 10.86
N TYR A 288 -7.05 21.37 11.65
CA TYR A 288 -6.88 20.10 12.35
C TYR A 288 -6.33 20.31 13.76
N PHE A 289 -7.00 19.74 14.76
CA PHE A 289 -6.51 19.68 16.15
C PHE A 289 -6.71 18.30 16.78
N ASN A 290 -5.87 17.99 17.77
CA ASN A 290 -5.89 16.70 18.46
C ASN A 290 -6.69 16.79 19.77
N LEU A 291 -7.58 15.84 20.04
CA LEU A 291 -8.13 15.62 21.39
C LEU A 291 -7.34 14.50 22.05
N ILE A 292 -6.43 14.85 22.95
CA ILE A 292 -5.56 13.87 23.61
C ILE A 292 -6.35 13.23 24.74
N ASN A 293 -6.96 12.08 24.46
CA ASN A 293 -7.77 11.33 25.39
C ASN A 293 -6.87 10.72 26.48
N ILE A 294 -7.04 11.20 27.71
CA ILE A 294 -6.32 10.66 28.86
C ILE A 294 -7.16 9.67 29.66
N GLY A 295 -8.43 9.45 29.30
CA GLY A 295 -9.37 8.66 30.08
C GLY A 295 -10.20 9.53 31.03
N GLY A 296 -10.16 9.23 32.32
CA GLY A 296 -10.92 9.93 33.36
C GLY A 296 -10.06 10.87 34.20
N PHE A 297 -10.69 11.50 35.19
CA PHE A 297 -10.01 12.37 36.15
C PHE A 297 -8.99 11.64 37.04
N ASP A 298 -9.05 10.31 37.14
CA ASP A 298 -8.06 9.54 37.91
C ASP A 298 -6.74 9.36 37.16
N ASP A 299 -6.82 9.21 35.83
CA ASP A 299 -5.66 9.12 34.95
C ASP A 299 -4.93 10.47 34.86
N LEU A 300 -5.66 11.57 35.06
CA LEU A 300 -5.11 12.92 35.13
C LEU A 300 -4.01 13.01 36.20
N ASP A 301 -4.22 12.45 37.39
CA ASP A 301 -3.25 12.57 38.49
C ASP A 301 -1.89 11.93 38.13
N GLY A 302 -1.90 10.77 37.46
CA GLY A 302 -0.67 10.11 36.99
C GLY A 302 0.08 10.90 35.90
N ILE A 303 -0.63 11.71 35.11
CA ILE A 303 -0.05 12.58 34.08
C ILE A 303 0.41 13.92 34.68
N LEU A 304 -0.25 14.38 35.75
CA LEU A 304 -0.04 15.71 36.30
C LEU A 304 1.27 15.86 37.10
N ASP A 305 1.76 14.79 37.75
CA ASP A 305 2.87 14.90 38.70
C ASP A 305 4.27 15.01 38.07
N GLU A 306 4.47 14.62 36.80
CA GLU A 306 5.73 14.83 36.06
C GLU A 306 5.57 15.26 34.58
N GLN A 307 4.43 14.98 33.92
CA GLN A 307 4.34 14.95 32.45
C GLN A 307 3.60 16.14 31.81
N ILE A 308 2.90 16.98 32.58
CA ILE A 308 2.24 18.20 32.05
C ILE A 308 3.25 19.19 31.53
N TYR A 309 4.44 19.32 32.14
CA TYR A 309 5.46 20.23 31.61
C TYR A 309 5.88 19.82 30.20
N THR A 310 5.91 18.52 29.94
CA THR A 310 6.05 17.96 28.60
C THR A 310 4.82 18.31 27.73
N TYR A 311 3.59 18.17 28.25
CA TYR A 311 2.34 18.56 27.58
C TYR A 311 2.23 20.07 27.24
N LYS A 312 2.71 20.94 28.11
CA LYS A 312 2.82 22.39 27.89
C LYS A 312 3.76 22.68 26.71
N ASN A 313 4.86 21.93 26.59
CA ASN A 313 5.74 22.00 25.42
C ASN A 313 5.09 21.42 24.14
N TYR A 314 4.22 20.41 24.25
CA TYR A 314 3.47 19.84 23.13
C TYR A 314 2.41 20.80 22.58
N THR A 315 1.65 21.46 23.46
CA THR A 315 0.57 22.38 23.11
C THR A 315 1.06 23.76 22.68
N ALA A 316 2.08 24.30 23.34
CA ALA A 316 2.53 25.67 23.07
C ALA A 316 3.15 25.88 21.69
N HIS A 317 3.74 24.83 21.07
CA HIS A 317 4.57 25.04 19.88
C HIS A 317 4.28 24.15 18.67
N ARG A 318 3.58 23.00 18.76
CA ARG A 318 3.45 22.11 17.59
C ARG A 318 2.15 21.32 17.41
N LEU A 319 1.47 20.83 18.46
CA LEU A 319 0.41 19.82 18.26
C LEU A 319 -1.03 20.31 18.21
N SER A 320 -1.30 21.58 18.55
CA SER A 320 -2.67 22.13 18.66
C SER A 320 -3.66 21.14 19.27
N ALA A 321 -3.64 21.00 20.60
CA ALA A 321 -4.34 19.91 21.25
C ALA A 321 -5.17 20.36 22.46
N PHE A 322 -6.25 19.62 22.71
CA PHE A 322 -6.99 19.66 23.96
C PHE A 322 -6.64 18.41 24.79
N VAL A 323 -6.43 18.57 26.10
CA VAL A 323 -6.45 17.43 27.04
C VAL A 323 -7.90 16.98 27.16
N TYR A 324 -8.22 15.78 26.69
CA TYR A 324 -9.59 15.29 26.67
C TYR A 324 -9.85 14.31 27.82
N ILE A 325 -10.77 14.70 28.71
CA ILE A 325 -11.34 13.84 29.74
C ILE A 325 -12.61 13.19 29.16
N SER A 326 -12.50 11.92 28.78
CA SER A 326 -13.56 11.17 28.13
C SER A 326 -14.53 10.50 29.11
N ARG A 327 -14.09 10.22 30.35
CA ARG A 327 -14.94 9.63 31.40
C ARG A 327 -15.31 10.68 32.44
N THR A 328 -16.61 10.76 32.76
CA THR A 328 -17.12 11.58 33.85
C THR A 328 -16.51 11.17 35.19
N ALA A 329 -16.42 12.13 36.12
CA ALA A 329 -15.89 11.84 37.44
C ALA A 329 -16.84 10.95 38.24
N PRO A 330 -16.34 10.06 39.11
CA PRO A 330 -17.20 9.23 39.96
C PRO A 330 -18.02 10.05 40.97
N ASN A 331 -17.62 11.30 41.26
CA ASN A 331 -18.37 12.24 42.10
C ASN A 331 -18.02 13.70 41.77
N SER A 332 -18.89 14.61 42.23
CA SER A 332 -18.76 16.05 42.01
C SER A 332 -17.47 16.65 42.60
N GLN A 333 -17.04 16.23 43.79
CA GLN A 333 -15.80 16.73 44.40
C GLN A 333 -14.57 16.44 43.55
N ARG A 334 -14.48 15.23 42.99
CA ARG A 334 -13.39 14.80 42.11
C ARG A 334 -13.38 15.61 40.82
N MET A 335 -14.55 15.84 40.22
CA MET A 335 -14.71 16.69 39.04
C MET A 335 -14.21 18.11 39.31
N ILE A 336 -14.68 18.74 40.40
CA ILE A 336 -14.29 20.10 40.80
C ILE A 336 -12.77 20.20 40.97
N GLN A 337 -12.16 19.24 41.68
CA GLN A 337 -10.70 19.23 41.89
C GLN A 337 -9.93 19.08 40.58
N GLY A 338 -10.36 18.18 39.70
CA GLY A 338 -9.74 17.95 38.40
C GLY A 338 -9.82 19.17 37.48
N ILE A 339 -10.99 19.80 37.39
CA ILE A 339 -11.20 21.03 36.61
C ILE A 339 -10.32 22.16 37.15
N LYS A 340 -10.28 22.36 38.47
CA LYS A 340 -9.38 23.36 39.09
C LYS A 340 -7.91 23.11 38.75
N ARG A 341 -7.47 21.85 38.67
CA ARG A 341 -6.09 21.50 38.25
C ARG A 341 -5.86 21.84 36.78
N LEU A 342 -6.78 21.48 35.88
CA LEU A 342 -6.70 21.80 34.46
C LEU A 342 -6.67 23.31 34.21
N LEU A 343 -7.53 24.08 34.87
CA LEU A 343 -7.54 25.54 34.80
C LEU A 343 -6.19 26.16 35.23
N LYS A 344 -5.62 25.67 36.35
CA LYS A 344 -4.28 26.10 36.82
C LYS A 344 -3.16 25.79 35.83
N SER A 345 -3.29 24.71 35.06
CA SER A 345 -2.27 24.30 34.08
C SER A 345 -2.17 25.24 32.88
N LYS A 346 -3.24 26.00 32.58
CA LYS A 346 -3.37 26.89 31.41
C LYS A 346 -3.26 26.17 30.07
N VAL A 347 -3.53 24.87 30.07
CA VAL A 347 -3.55 24.03 28.87
C VAL A 347 -4.99 23.90 28.39
N PRO A 348 -5.28 24.05 27.08
CA PRO A 348 -6.61 23.79 26.55
C PRO A 348 -7.10 22.37 26.89
N PHE A 349 -8.33 22.24 27.34
CA PHE A 349 -8.90 20.94 27.72
C PHE A 349 -10.34 20.78 27.26
N ALA A 350 -10.74 19.53 27.09
CA ALA A 350 -12.05 19.12 26.65
C ALA A 350 -12.69 18.18 27.69
N LEU A 351 -13.98 18.35 27.94
CA LEU A 351 -14.74 17.54 28.91
C LEU A 351 -15.95 16.91 28.24
N HIS A 352 -16.16 15.62 28.48
CA HIS A 352 -17.42 14.95 28.15
C HIS A 352 -18.48 15.28 29.20
N ILE A 353 -19.67 15.71 28.75
CA ILE A 353 -20.78 16.16 29.58
C ILE A 353 -22.01 15.31 29.27
N GLU A 354 -22.39 14.45 30.21
CA GLU A 354 -23.50 13.50 30.04
C GLU A 354 -24.82 14.00 30.62
N SER A 355 -24.77 14.94 31.56
CA SER A 355 -25.94 15.43 32.29
C SER A 355 -25.93 16.94 32.51
N LEU A 356 -27.11 17.50 32.83
CA LEU A 356 -27.24 18.90 33.24
C LEU A 356 -26.52 19.19 34.56
N GLU A 357 -26.42 18.19 35.44
CA GLU A 357 -25.70 18.34 36.72
C GLU A 357 -24.19 18.51 36.48
N ASP A 358 -23.59 17.69 35.60
CA ASP A 358 -22.19 17.82 35.22
C ASP A 358 -21.90 19.20 34.61
N TYR A 359 -22.77 19.65 33.72
CA TYR A 359 -22.66 20.98 33.10
C TYR A 359 -22.64 22.09 34.15
N ARG A 360 -23.58 22.06 35.11
CA ARG A 360 -23.65 23.07 36.19
C ARG A 360 -22.41 23.06 37.06
N ILE A 361 -21.90 21.88 37.42
CA ILE A 361 -20.67 21.74 38.20
C ILE A 361 -19.48 22.37 37.46
N VAL A 362 -19.35 22.10 36.14
CA VAL A 362 -18.29 22.68 35.30
C VAL A 362 -18.41 24.20 35.25
N GLU A 363 -19.60 24.70 34.97
CA GLU A 363 -19.89 26.13 34.92
C GLU A 363 -19.55 26.83 36.24
N GLU A 364 -20.08 26.35 37.36
CA GLU A 364 -19.83 26.91 38.70
C GLU A 364 -18.33 26.86 39.04
N THR A 365 -17.66 25.75 38.74
CA THR A 365 -16.23 25.60 39.03
C THR A 365 -15.37 26.59 38.25
N ILE A 366 -15.67 26.81 36.96
CA ILE A 366 -14.93 27.77 36.11
C ILE A 366 -15.16 29.20 36.61
N ARG A 367 -16.41 29.54 36.99
CA ARG A 367 -16.75 30.86 37.57
C ARG A 367 -16.02 31.09 38.89
N ASP A 368 -16.06 30.13 39.81
CA ASP A 368 -15.40 30.19 41.12
C ASP A 368 -13.88 30.33 41.00
N PHE A 369 -13.26 29.57 40.09
CA PHE A 369 -11.82 29.61 39.89
C PHE A 369 -11.33 31.01 39.51
N ARG A 370 -12.07 31.71 38.64
CA ARG A 370 -11.70 33.05 38.19
C ARG A 370 -11.86 34.10 39.28
N ILE A 371 -12.89 34.01 40.13
CA ILE A 371 -13.06 34.91 41.28
C ILE A 371 -11.78 34.90 42.14
N LEU A 372 -11.23 33.70 42.39
CA LEU A 372 -9.99 33.52 43.15
C LEU A 372 -8.72 33.98 42.41
N GLU A 373 -8.64 33.86 41.07
CA GLU A 373 -7.49 34.35 40.28
C GLU A 373 -7.47 35.88 40.12
N LEU A 374 -8.63 36.53 40.01
CA LEU A 374 -8.75 38.00 39.97
C LEU A 374 -8.23 38.65 41.26
N GLU A 375 -8.33 37.95 42.39
CA GLU A 375 -7.80 38.40 43.68
C GLU A 375 -6.27 38.26 43.80
N THR A 376 -5.64 37.44 42.95
CA THR A 376 -4.24 37.00 43.15
C THR A 376 -3.27 37.32 42.01
N THR A 377 -3.73 37.64 40.79
CA THR A 377 -2.86 37.92 39.63
C THR A 377 -3.45 38.94 38.64
N SER A 378 -2.59 39.63 37.87
CA SER A 378 -3.02 40.48 36.75
C SER A 378 -3.72 39.62 35.68
N GLY A 379 -5.00 39.88 35.43
CA GLY A 379 -5.93 39.00 34.71
C GLY A 379 -5.62 38.65 33.24
N ASP A 380 -4.45 39.02 32.70
CA ASP A 380 -4.04 38.77 31.31
C ASP A 380 -3.64 37.31 31.03
N SER A 381 -3.25 36.54 32.05
CA SER A 381 -2.64 35.22 31.83
C SER A 381 -3.61 34.09 31.41
N LEU A 382 -4.93 34.33 31.48
CA LEU A 382 -5.97 33.36 31.11
C LEU A 382 -6.69 33.68 29.78
N LYS A 383 -6.38 34.83 29.15
CA LYS A 383 -7.06 35.32 27.92
C LYS A 383 -6.94 34.41 26.69
N SER A 384 -6.14 33.35 26.76
CA SER A 384 -5.88 32.42 25.66
C SER A 384 -6.29 30.97 25.96
N LEU A 385 -6.90 30.69 27.12
CA LEU A 385 -7.30 29.33 27.49
C LEU A 385 -8.60 28.96 26.78
N LYS A 386 -8.63 27.80 26.13
CA LYS A 386 -9.82 27.24 25.49
C LYS A 386 -10.33 26.03 26.25
N VAL A 387 -11.63 26.00 26.53
CA VAL A 387 -12.32 24.87 27.16
C VAL A 387 -13.39 24.37 26.20
N LEU A 388 -13.30 23.11 25.80
CA LEU A 388 -14.25 22.50 24.87
C LEU A 388 -15.20 21.57 25.63
N LEU A 389 -16.51 21.83 25.58
CA LEU A 389 -17.52 20.99 26.22
C LEU A 389 -18.18 20.10 25.17
N LEU A 390 -18.03 18.78 25.33
CA LEU A 390 -18.63 17.77 24.45
C LEU A 390 -19.94 17.33 25.08
N LEU A 391 -21.05 17.81 24.52
CA LEU A 391 -22.40 17.63 25.02
C LEU A 391 -23.09 16.48 24.32
N ASP A 392 -23.75 15.62 25.09
CA ASP A 392 -24.70 14.63 24.54
C ASP A 392 -25.84 15.34 23.78
N TRP A 393 -26.29 14.77 22.65
CA TRP A 393 -27.42 15.25 21.85
C TRP A 393 -28.65 15.64 22.67
N LYS A 394 -28.95 14.91 23.74
CA LYS A 394 -30.11 15.20 24.62
C LYS A 394 -30.02 16.56 25.31
N LEU A 395 -28.83 17.16 25.37
CA LEU A 395 -28.57 18.47 25.98
C LEU A 395 -28.62 19.63 24.97
N LYS A 396 -28.94 19.38 23.70
CA LYS A 396 -28.90 20.38 22.61
C LYS A 396 -29.79 21.62 22.80
N TYR A 397 -30.84 21.53 23.64
CA TYR A 397 -31.80 22.61 23.91
C TYR A 397 -31.57 23.35 25.23
N LEU A 398 -30.40 23.18 25.85
CA LEU A 398 -30.09 24.00 27.01
C LEU A 398 -30.01 25.47 26.57
N ASP A 399 -31.02 26.28 26.92
CA ASP A 399 -31.05 27.75 26.70
C ASP A 399 -29.77 28.43 27.22
N SER A 400 -29.12 27.79 28.20
CA SER A 400 -27.84 28.14 28.79
C SER A 400 -26.65 28.00 27.83
N ILE A 401 -26.69 27.12 26.82
CA ILE A 401 -25.59 26.98 25.84
C ILE A 401 -25.40 28.27 25.06
N GLU A 402 -26.49 28.93 24.62
CA GLU A 402 -26.39 30.23 23.95
C GLU A 402 -25.88 31.35 24.87
N GLN A 403 -26.18 31.30 26.18
CA GLN A 403 -25.66 32.25 27.18
C GLN A 403 -24.22 31.95 27.61
N PHE A 404 -23.81 30.68 27.60
CA PHE A 404 -22.49 30.18 28.02
C PHE A 404 -21.50 30.10 26.86
N ASN A 405 -21.96 30.21 25.61
CA ASN A 405 -21.15 30.47 24.40
C ASN A 405 -20.57 31.89 24.37
N SER A 406 -20.19 32.42 25.53
CA SER A 406 -19.53 33.71 25.71
C SER A 406 -18.17 33.51 26.37
N GLU A 407 -17.22 34.39 26.07
CA GLU A 407 -15.95 34.43 26.81
C GLU A 407 -16.24 34.62 28.31
N ILE A 408 -16.03 33.57 29.11
CA ILE A 408 -16.18 33.67 30.56
C ILE A 408 -14.89 34.29 31.09
N PHE A 409 -14.89 35.61 31.20
CA PHE A 409 -13.81 36.40 31.79
C PHE A 409 -12.42 36.14 31.15
N GLY A 410 -12.40 35.90 29.83
CA GLY A 410 -11.20 35.65 29.02
C GLY A 410 -10.89 34.17 28.73
N ILE A 411 -11.64 33.22 29.32
CA ILE A 411 -11.58 31.81 28.90
C ILE A 411 -12.57 31.63 27.75
N GLN A 412 -12.08 31.13 26.62
CA GLN A 412 -12.93 30.81 25.48
C GLN A 412 -13.61 29.45 25.72
N ILE A 413 -14.90 29.47 25.99
CA ILE A 413 -15.71 28.26 26.03
C ILE A 413 -16.14 27.92 24.60
N LEU A 414 -15.90 26.68 24.20
CA LEU A 414 -16.32 26.11 22.94
C LEU A 414 -17.28 24.95 23.22
N THR A 415 -18.23 24.72 22.34
CA THR A 415 -19.20 23.63 22.47
C THR A 415 -19.13 22.67 21.29
N ALA A 416 -19.34 21.39 21.58
CA ALA A 416 -19.46 20.34 20.58
C ALA A 416 -20.64 19.43 20.89
N ILE A 417 -21.55 19.21 19.94
CA ILE A 417 -22.71 18.32 20.14
C ILE A 417 -22.43 16.94 19.55
N ASP A 418 -22.61 15.88 20.34
CA ASP A 418 -22.49 14.48 19.90
C ASP A 418 -23.65 14.10 18.96
N LEU A 419 -23.32 13.80 17.70
CA LEU A 419 -24.25 13.38 16.66
C LEU A 419 -24.31 11.85 16.50
N THR A 420 -23.60 11.08 17.32
CA THR A 420 -23.45 9.63 17.15
C THR A 420 -24.81 8.92 17.08
N ASP A 421 -25.73 9.23 17.99
CA ASP A 421 -27.06 8.61 17.98
C ASP A 421 -27.96 9.14 16.85
N VAL A 422 -27.77 10.39 16.41
CA VAL A 422 -28.46 10.96 15.24
C VAL A 422 -27.98 10.28 13.95
N TYR A 423 -26.69 9.97 13.84
CA TYR A 423 -26.16 9.21 12.71
C TYR A 423 -26.72 7.77 12.70
N LEU A 424 -26.85 7.14 13.86
CA LEU A 424 -27.30 5.75 13.98
C LEU A 424 -28.80 5.56 13.79
N PHE A 425 -29.60 6.49 14.31
CA PHE A 425 -31.05 6.33 14.47
C PHE A 425 -31.85 7.54 13.99
N GLY A 426 -31.19 8.54 13.43
CA GLY A 426 -31.83 9.81 13.07
C GLY A 426 -32.88 9.65 11.98
N HIS A 427 -34.06 10.20 12.23
CA HIS A 427 -35.07 10.39 11.18
C HIS A 427 -34.86 11.74 10.48
N GLN A 428 -35.41 11.89 9.27
CA GLN A 428 -35.25 13.10 8.43
C GLN A 428 -35.65 14.41 9.14
N GLN A 429 -36.57 14.33 10.12
CA GLN A 429 -36.97 15.47 10.95
C GLN A 429 -35.86 15.96 11.89
N GLN A 430 -35.04 15.06 12.46
CA GLN A 430 -33.93 15.42 13.36
C GLN A 430 -32.73 15.99 12.58
N LEU A 431 -32.55 15.59 11.32
CA LEU A 431 -31.54 16.19 10.44
C LEU A 431 -31.87 17.66 10.12
N ASN A 432 -33.15 17.98 9.91
CA ASN A 432 -33.58 19.36 9.68
C ASN A 432 -33.34 20.27 10.91
N GLU A 433 -33.40 19.71 12.14
CA GLU A 433 -33.10 20.44 13.38
C GLU A 433 -31.63 20.86 13.51
N LEU A 434 -30.70 20.20 12.81
CA LEU A 434 -29.26 20.49 12.89
C LEU A 434 -28.90 21.88 12.39
N SER A 435 -29.59 22.37 11.35
CA SER A 435 -29.37 23.70 10.77
C SER A 435 -29.61 24.85 11.75
N CYS A 436 -30.38 24.60 12.82
CA CYS A 436 -30.73 25.59 13.83
C CYS A 436 -29.82 25.56 15.07
N LEU A 437 -28.90 24.60 15.19
CA LEU A 437 -28.03 24.46 16.35
C LEU A 437 -26.84 25.44 16.28
N LYS A 438 -26.67 26.25 17.33
CA LYS A 438 -25.52 27.15 17.49
C LYS A 438 -24.45 26.48 18.36
N THR A 439 -23.63 25.62 17.77
CA THR A 439 -22.47 24.96 18.42
C THR A 439 -21.22 25.21 17.58
N ASP A 440 -20.04 25.28 18.23
CA ASP A 440 -18.77 25.48 17.50
C ASP A 440 -18.39 24.25 16.68
N TYR A 441 -18.67 23.07 17.25
CA TYR A 441 -18.34 21.78 16.64
C TYR A 441 -19.47 20.76 16.82
N TYR A 442 -19.32 19.63 16.16
CA TYR A 442 -20.08 18.41 16.34
C TYR A 442 -19.12 17.27 16.60
N THR A 443 -19.57 16.21 17.25
CA THR A 443 -18.74 15.03 17.50
C THR A 443 -19.38 13.75 16.96
N LEU A 444 -18.54 12.79 16.57
CA LEU A 444 -18.95 11.45 16.18
C LEU A 444 -18.03 10.42 16.85
N ASP A 445 -18.62 9.56 17.69
CA ASP A 445 -17.97 8.42 18.32
C ASP A 445 -18.10 7.18 17.43
N LEU A 446 -17.04 6.95 16.66
CA LEU A 446 -16.98 5.88 15.68
C LEU A 446 -16.92 4.48 16.30
N GLN A 447 -16.46 4.34 17.55
CA GLN A 447 -16.42 3.04 18.23
C GLN A 447 -17.80 2.59 18.67
N ARG A 448 -18.66 3.54 19.07
CA ARG A 448 -20.08 3.28 19.31
C ARG A 448 -20.80 2.85 18.03
N LEU A 449 -20.37 3.34 16.85
CA LEU A 449 -20.90 2.89 15.56
C LEU A 449 -20.50 1.45 15.24
N ASN A 450 -19.23 1.09 15.45
CA ASN A 450 -18.70 -0.21 15.12
C ASN A 450 -19.28 -1.33 16.00
N LYS A 451 -19.47 -1.08 17.31
CA LYS A 451 -20.14 -2.02 18.23
C LYS A 451 -21.57 -2.39 17.82
N LYS A 452 -22.23 -1.59 16.98
CA LYS A 452 -23.56 -1.88 16.42
C LYS A 452 -23.53 -2.60 15.06
N GLN A 453 -22.36 -3.14 14.65
CA GLN A 453 -22.15 -3.92 13.42
C GLN A 453 -22.43 -3.18 12.09
N ILE A 454 -22.40 -1.84 12.09
CA ILE A 454 -22.57 -1.05 10.86
C ILE A 454 -21.29 -1.02 10.01
N ILE A 455 -20.14 -1.25 10.65
CA ILE A 455 -18.83 -1.29 10.01
C ILE A 455 -18.38 -2.75 10.00
N THR A 456 -18.62 -3.48 8.91
CA THR A 456 -17.95 -4.75 8.67
C THR A 456 -16.56 -4.47 8.08
N GLU A 457 -15.55 -5.27 8.45
CA GLU A 457 -14.16 -5.16 7.96
C GLU A 457 -14.04 -5.19 6.42
N THR A 458 -15.09 -5.68 5.75
CA THR A 458 -15.14 -5.94 4.31
C THR A 458 -15.55 -4.74 3.43
N GLU A 459 -16.06 -3.62 3.98
CA GLU A 459 -16.50 -2.48 3.15
C GLU A 459 -16.15 -1.09 3.72
N SER A 460 -14.86 -0.86 4.03
CA SER A 460 -14.34 0.44 4.51
C SER A 460 -14.66 1.63 3.58
N LEU A 461 -14.76 1.40 2.27
CA LEU A 461 -15.12 2.42 1.29
C LEU A 461 -16.62 2.79 1.34
N ALA A 462 -17.50 1.80 1.55
CA ALA A 462 -18.93 2.03 1.65
C ALA A 462 -19.26 2.86 2.90
N PHE A 463 -18.60 2.58 4.03
CA PHE A 463 -18.71 3.38 5.24
C PHE A 463 -18.27 4.83 5.01
N LEU A 464 -17.10 5.06 4.40
CA LEU A 464 -16.62 6.42 4.12
C LEU A 464 -17.56 7.17 3.17
N ASN A 465 -18.16 6.48 2.19
CA ASN A 465 -19.13 7.08 1.28
C ASN A 465 -20.44 7.44 1.99
N HIS A 466 -20.96 6.55 2.85
CA HIS A 466 -22.15 6.82 3.67
C HIS A 466 -21.91 7.97 4.65
N LEU A 467 -20.74 7.98 5.31
CA LEU A 467 -20.33 9.07 6.18
C LEU A 467 -20.25 10.39 5.40
N LYS A 468 -19.62 10.42 4.22
CA LYS A 468 -19.59 11.61 3.37
C LYS A 468 -20.99 12.08 2.97
N GLN A 469 -21.89 11.17 2.61
CA GLN A 469 -23.28 11.51 2.27
C GLN A 469 -23.99 12.13 3.47
N PHE A 470 -23.89 11.53 4.65
CA PHE A 470 -24.42 12.09 5.89
C PHE A 470 -23.85 13.48 6.18
N LEU A 471 -22.53 13.64 6.15
CA LEU A 471 -21.87 14.91 6.42
C LEU A 471 -22.25 15.99 5.39
N SER A 472 -22.43 15.61 4.12
CA SER A 472 -22.90 16.53 3.08
C SER A 472 -24.35 17.00 3.28
N SER A 473 -25.19 16.16 3.91
CA SER A 473 -26.60 16.50 4.17
C SER A 473 -26.80 17.52 5.30
N ILE A 474 -25.75 17.77 6.10
CA ILE A 474 -25.82 18.62 7.30
C ILE A 474 -25.41 20.07 7.00
N GLU A 475 -24.90 20.37 5.79
CA GLU A 475 -24.51 21.72 5.32
C GLU A 475 -23.58 22.52 6.27
N LEU A 476 -22.81 21.85 7.14
CA LEU A 476 -21.97 22.48 8.17
C LEU A 476 -20.47 22.18 7.94
N PRO A 477 -19.78 22.95 7.07
CA PRO A 477 -18.37 22.71 6.76
C PRO A 477 -17.46 22.95 7.98
N LYS A 478 -16.40 22.13 8.11
CA LYS A 478 -15.30 22.24 9.10
C LYS A 478 -15.71 22.22 10.59
N SER A 479 -16.65 21.35 10.96
CA SER A 479 -17.18 21.32 12.33
C SER A 479 -17.06 19.97 13.04
N ILE A 480 -16.65 18.88 12.37
CA ILE A 480 -16.74 17.52 12.93
C ILE A 480 -15.46 17.12 13.67
N ILE A 481 -15.62 16.68 14.92
CA ILE A 481 -14.59 16.05 15.73
C ILE A 481 -14.86 14.54 15.81
N PHE A 482 -13.92 13.70 15.39
CA PHE A 482 -14.05 12.26 15.55
C PHE A 482 -13.47 11.82 16.90
N LEU A 483 -14.32 11.28 17.79
CA LEU A 483 -13.94 10.87 19.16
C LEU A 483 -13.22 9.53 19.23
N ASN A 484 -13.29 8.75 18.16
CA ASN A 484 -12.50 7.55 18.00
C ASN A 484 -11.97 7.46 16.56
N GLN A 485 -10.88 6.75 16.39
CA GLN A 485 -10.15 6.60 15.15
C GLN A 485 -10.61 5.45 14.27
N GLU A 486 -11.59 4.62 14.66
CA GLU A 486 -11.92 3.37 13.95
C GLU A 486 -12.26 3.55 12.46
N ALA A 487 -12.86 4.67 12.04
CA ALA A 487 -13.06 4.97 10.62
C ALA A 487 -11.75 5.28 9.86
N ILE A 488 -10.76 5.85 10.57
CA ILE A 488 -9.48 6.32 10.05
C ILE A 488 -8.38 5.26 10.23
N LYS A 489 -8.59 4.30 11.13
CA LYS A 489 -7.70 3.20 11.48
C LYS A 489 -7.52 2.25 10.29
N HIS A 490 -6.36 1.62 10.26
CA HIS A 490 -6.01 0.51 9.37
C HIS A 490 -5.56 -0.64 10.30
N GLU A 491 -5.70 -1.90 9.87
CA GLU A 491 -5.42 -3.09 10.69
C GLU A 491 -3.99 -3.17 11.26
N LYS A 492 -3.04 -2.42 10.68
CA LYS A 492 -1.65 -2.33 11.16
C LYS A 492 -1.48 -1.03 11.94
N VAL A 493 -1.01 -1.15 13.19
CA VAL A 493 -0.78 -0.07 14.16
C VAL A 493 0.03 1.12 13.59
N ASN A 494 0.85 0.88 12.55
CA ASN A 494 1.77 1.86 11.99
C ASN A 494 1.42 2.37 10.58
N ALA A 495 0.25 2.09 10.00
CA ALA A 495 -0.09 2.54 8.64
C ALA A 495 -0.44 4.05 8.56
N ILE A 496 0.52 4.90 8.90
CA ILE A 496 0.39 6.36 9.01
C ILE A 496 0.07 7.04 7.66
N ALA A 497 0.55 6.52 6.54
CA ALA A 497 0.23 7.08 5.22
C ALA A 497 -1.26 6.90 4.88
N ASN A 498 -1.86 5.76 5.23
CA ASN A 498 -3.30 5.51 5.08
C ASN A 498 -4.12 6.43 5.99
N TYR A 499 -3.63 6.68 7.21
CA TYR A 499 -4.25 7.66 8.10
C TYR A 499 -4.29 9.06 7.46
N ILE A 500 -3.17 9.54 6.93
CA ILE A 500 -3.11 10.85 6.23
C ILE A 500 -4.05 10.88 5.04
N GLN A 501 -4.08 9.82 4.22
CA GLN A 501 -4.97 9.74 3.07
C GLN A 501 -6.44 9.94 3.47
N LYS A 502 -6.88 9.32 4.57
CA LYS A 502 -8.24 9.47 5.08
C LYS A 502 -8.50 10.84 5.70
N VAL A 503 -7.54 11.42 6.43
CA VAL A 503 -7.61 12.80 6.94
C VAL A 503 -7.79 13.80 5.79
N VAL A 504 -6.99 13.68 4.73
CA VAL A 504 -7.08 14.52 3.52
C VAL A 504 -8.42 14.33 2.81
N ALA A 505 -8.93 13.09 2.75
CA ALA A 505 -10.21 12.79 2.12
C ALA A 505 -11.43 13.35 2.89
N LEU A 506 -11.29 13.64 4.18
CA LEU A 506 -12.34 14.17 5.06
C LEU A 506 -12.16 15.65 5.42
N ARG A 507 -11.11 16.32 4.92
CA ARG A 507 -10.69 17.68 5.31
C ARG A 507 -11.76 18.77 5.21
N GLN A 508 -12.77 18.59 4.36
CA GLN A 508 -13.88 19.55 4.22
C GLN A 508 -14.82 19.56 5.43
N TYR A 509 -14.86 18.46 6.18
CA TYR A 509 -15.74 18.26 7.34
C TYR A 509 -14.95 18.20 8.65
N LEU A 510 -13.73 17.65 8.59
CA LEU A 510 -12.89 17.36 9.74
C LEU A 510 -12.38 18.65 10.42
N ALA A 511 -12.65 18.77 11.71
CA ALA A 511 -12.08 19.78 12.61
C ALA A 511 -11.02 19.18 13.54
N GLY A 512 -11.23 17.96 14.04
CA GLY A 512 -10.29 17.32 14.95
C GLY A 512 -10.48 15.81 15.10
N VAL A 513 -9.47 15.15 15.67
CA VAL A 513 -9.47 13.71 15.94
C VAL A 513 -8.99 13.44 17.37
N SER A 514 -9.69 12.55 18.05
CA SER A 514 -9.30 12.03 19.36
C SER A 514 -8.27 10.92 19.24
N VAL A 515 -7.21 11.03 20.04
CA VAL A 515 -6.08 10.11 20.10
C VAL A 515 -5.68 9.89 21.55
N TYR A 516 -5.31 8.68 21.92
CA TYR A 516 -4.97 8.39 23.30
C TYR A 516 -3.63 9.01 23.71
N PHE A 517 -3.51 9.32 24.99
CA PHE A 517 -2.23 9.73 25.56
C PHE A 517 -1.22 8.58 25.52
N SER A 518 -1.62 7.41 26.04
CA SER A 518 -0.87 6.16 25.98
C SER A 518 -1.79 5.00 25.58
N TYR A 519 -1.22 3.92 25.02
CA TYR A 519 -1.99 2.71 24.72
C TYR A 519 -2.74 2.21 25.96
N GLN A 520 -4.00 1.82 25.76
CA GLN A 520 -4.83 1.18 26.79
C GLN A 520 -4.53 -0.33 26.78
N GLN A 521 -4.49 -0.97 27.96
CA GLN A 521 -3.99 -2.33 28.16
C GLN A 521 -4.75 -3.44 27.39
N GLU A 522 -5.91 -3.16 26.79
CA GLU A 522 -6.74 -4.17 26.12
C GLU A 522 -6.68 -4.13 24.58
N ASN A 523 -6.04 -3.14 23.95
CA ASN A 523 -6.01 -3.07 22.49
C ASN A 523 -4.77 -2.31 21.97
N GLN A 524 -3.72 -3.03 21.55
CA GLN A 524 -2.50 -2.48 20.95
C GLN A 524 -2.73 -1.77 19.59
N SER A 525 -3.99 -1.75 19.11
CA SER A 525 -4.36 -1.21 17.80
C SER A 525 -4.73 0.27 17.82
N ASP A 526 -4.81 0.91 18.99
CA ASP A 526 -5.26 2.31 19.11
C ASP A 526 -4.14 3.32 18.87
N LEU A 527 -4.34 4.39 18.09
CA LEU A 527 -3.34 5.47 18.01
C LEU A 527 -3.20 6.11 19.38
N ALA A 528 -1.95 6.22 19.81
CA ALA A 528 -1.56 6.92 21.00
C ALA A 528 -0.36 7.80 20.71
N ILE A 529 -0.16 8.84 21.49
CA ILE A 529 1.02 9.71 21.38
C ILE A 529 2.24 9.02 21.99
N PHE A 530 2.02 8.27 23.07
CA PHE A 530 3.03 7.42 23.70
C PHE A 530 2.63 5.95 23.65
N ASN A 531 3.61 5.07 23.56
CA ASN A 531 3.39 3.65 23.77
C ASN A 531 3.44 3.28 25.27
N GLU A 532 3.33 1.98 25.55
CA GLU A 532 3.44 1.38 26.89
C GLU A 532 4.79 1.63 27.59
N TYR A 533 5.82 2.06 26.85
CA TYR A 533 7.14 2.38 27.38
C TYR A 533 7.38 3.88 27.58
N GLU A 534 6.35 4.72 27.48
CA GLU A 534 6.43 6.20 27.54
C GLU A 534 7.34 6.79 26.44
N THR A 535 7.33 6.17 25.26
CA THR A 535 8.11 6.62 24.11
C THR A 535 7.20 7.08 22.97
N LYS A 536 7.62 8.13 22.26
CA LYS A 536 6.83 8.74 21.18
C LYS A 536 6.52 7.75 20.06
N THR A 537 5.28 7.68 19.62
CA THR A 537 4.85 6.85 18.49
C THR A 537 5.06 7.54 17.14
N ALA A 538 4.86 6.80 16.03
CA ALA A 538 4.80 7.35 14.68
C ALA A 538 3.76 8.46 14.54
N TYR A 539 2.61 8.32 15.22
CA TYR A 539 1.55 9.33 15.26
C TYR A 539 2.03 10.68 15.79
N THR A 540 2.86 10.67 16.83
CA THR A 540 3.43 11.90 17.40
C THR A 540 4.23 12.66 16.35
N PHE A 541 5.07 11.96 15.60
CA PHE A 541 5.90 12.59 14.57
C PHE A 541 5.06 13.07 13.38
N MET A 542 4.10 12.26 12.93
CA MET A 542 3.15 12.65 11.89
C MET A 542 2.38 13.91 12.27
N SER A 543 1.94 14.02 13.53
CA SER A 543 1.23 15.21 14.00
C SER A 543 2.10 16.47 13.98
N TYR A 544 3.42 16.35 14.21
CA TYR A 544 4.33 17.47 13.98
C TYR A 544 4.46 17.84 12.50
N MET A 545 4.47 16.86 11.61
CA MET A 545 4.53 17.12 10.18
C MET A 545 3.27 17.85 9.70
N LEU A 546 2.09 17.41 10.13
CA LEU A 546 0.79 18.02 9.79
C LEU A 546 0.65 19.45 10.31
N ALA A 547 1.31 19.81 11.42
CA ALA A 547 1.33 21.18 11.93
C ALA A 547 1.90 22.20 10.93
N ASN A 548 2.66 21.74 9.92
CA ASN A 548 3.15 22.62 8.86
C ASN A 548 2.07 23.10 7.90
N PHE A 549 0.91 22.43 7.86
CA PHE A 549 -0.21 22.72 6.95
C PHE A 549 -1.39 23.40 7.68
N ARG A 550 -1.23 23.65 8.97
CA ARG A 550 -2.28 24.20 9.82
C ARG A 550 -2.55 25.65 9.46
N GLU A 551 -3.83 25.96 9.25
CA GLU A 551 -4.34 27.33 9.01
C GLU A 551 -3.66 28.05 7.83
N THR A 552 -2.98 27.31 6.95
CA THR A 552 -2.35 27.82 5.74
C THR A 552 -3.11 27.33 4.51
N ALA A 553 -3.22 28.21 3.51
CA ALA A 553 -3.70 27.84 2.18
C ALA A 553 -2.85 26.67 1.66
N SER A 554 -3.49 25.64 1.11
CA SER A 554 -2.82 24.40 0.73
C SER A 554 -3.39 23.86 -0.57
N TYR A 555 -2.54 23.17 -1.33
CA TYR A 555 -2.94 22.34 -2.45
C TYR A 555 -2.93 20.87 -2.05
N TYR A 556 -3.94 20.12 -2.49
CA TYR A 556 -4.12 18.71 -2.19
C TYR A 556 -4.05 17.90 -3.47
N GLY A 557 -2.89 17.28 -3.71
CA GLY A 557 -2.69 16.39 -4.84
C GLY A 557 -3.00 14.94 -4.48
N GLU A 558 -2.91 14.08 -5.48
CA GLU A 558 -2.93 12.64 -5.28
C GLU A 558 -1.66 12.23 -4.52
N HIS A 559 -1.80 11.81 -3.27
CA HIS A 559 -0.69 11.39 -2.39
C HIS A 559 0.27 12.49 -1.88
N TYR A 560 -0.12 13.76 -2.00
CA TYR A 560 0.64 14.85 -1.38
C TYR A 560 -0.20 16.05 -0.95
N ILE A 561 0.34 16.82 0.00
CA ILE A 561 -0.16 18.14 0.39
C ILE A 561 0.98 19.15 0.18
N LEU A 562 0.69 20.30 -0.42
CA LEU A 562 1.64 21.38 -0.64
C LEU A 562 1.12 22.65 0.03
N THR A 563 1.97 23.37 0.75
CA THR A 563 1.66 24.70 1.29
C THR A 563 2.90 25.58 1.28
N LYS A 564 2.70 26.89 1.31
CA LYS A 564 3.76 27.89 1.44
C LYS A 564 3.62 28.63 2.76
N LYS A 565 4.72 28.68 3.50
CA LYS A 565 4.90 29.56 4.67
C LYS A 565 5.95 30.61 4.34
N ASN A 566 6.01 31.67 5.14
CA ASN A 566 6.84 32.87 4.89
C ASN A 566 8.28 32.60 4.44
N TYR A 567 8.89 31.48 4.84
CA TYR A 567 10.30 31.14 4.55
C TYR A 567 10.50 29.80 3.85
N ALA A 568 9.43 29.08 3.49
CA ALA A 568 9.57 27.74 2.91
C ALA A 568 8.30 27.21 2.23
N TYR A 569 8.49 26.39 1.20
CA TYR A 569 7.47 25.43 0.77
C TYR A 569 7.54 24.18 1.65
N ASN A 570 6.38 23.69 2.07
CA ASN A 570 6.24 22.45 2.80
C ASN A 570 5.41 21.47 1.97
N ILE A 571 5.97 20.29 1.70
CA ILE A 571 5.32 19.23 0.93
C ILE A 571 5.25 17.96 1.77
N LEU A 572 4.05 17.48 2.07
CA LEU A 572 3.86 16.21 2.77
C LEU A 572 3.53 15.12 1.75
N LEU A 573 4.48 14.24 1.50
CA LEU A 573 4.36 13.10 0.60
C LEU A 573 3.96 11.86 1.41
N TYR A 574 3.00 11.07 0.95
CA TYR A 574 2.58 9.86 1.65
C TYR A 574 2.22 8.74 0.69
N ASN A 575 2.76 7.53 0.89
CA ASN A 575 2.51 6.38 0.02
C ASN A 575 1.64 5.34 0.75
N PRO A 576 0.29 5.42 0.70
CA PRO A 576 -0.60 4.51 1.41
C PRO A 576 -0.58 3.13 0.78
N SER A 577 -0.65 2.08 1.60
CA SER A 577 -0.76 0.70 1.13
C SER A 577 -2.22 0.29 0.88
N PRO A 578 -2.53 -0.55 -0.13
CA PRO A 578 -3.83 -1.20 -0.21
C PRO A 578 -4.11 -2.11 1.00
N MET A 579 -5.38 -2.20 1.40
CA MET A 579 -5.83 -3.12 2.46
C MET A 579 -5.55 -4.58 2.05
N ASN A 580 -5.06 -5.39 2.98
CA ASN A 580 -4.71 -6.81 2.80
C ASN A 580 -3.42 -7.13 2.02
N ALA A 581 -2.59 -6.14 1.68
CA ALA A 581 -1.25 -6.41 1.14
C ALA A 581 -0.27 -6.84 2.27
N PRO A 582 0.41 -8.01 2.17
CA PRO A 582 1.46 -8.37 3.10
C PRO A 582 2.59 -7.31 3.05
N SER A 583 3.34 -7.12 4.14
CA SER A 583 4.35 -6.04 4.26
C SER A 583 5.50 -6.09 3.23
N SER A 584 5.57 -7.16 2.42
CA SER A 584 6.50 -7.34 1.30
C SER A 584 5.98 -6.91 -0.08
N HIS A 585 4.76 -6.35 -0.16
CA HIS A 585 4.01 -6.09 -1.42
C HIS A 585 3.84 -4.59 -1.73
N TYR A 586 4.78 -3.78 -1.29
CA TYR A 586 4.64 -2.33 -1.25
C TYR A 586 5.44 -1.70 -2.41
N ASP A 587 4.73 -1.22 -3.43
CA ASP A 587 5.34 -0.49 -4.55
C ASP A 587 5.95 0.83 -4.05
N GLU A 588 7.19 1.11 -4.45
CA GLU A 588 7.86 2.35 -4.11
C GLU A 588 7.33 3.48 -5.01
N MET A 589 7.04 4.63 -4.42
CA MET A 589 6.63 5.82 -5.16
C MET A 589 7.80 6.78 -5.27
N LEU A 590 8.10 7.22 -6.49
CA LEU A 590 9.13 8.23 -6.78
C LEU A 590 8.44 9.56 -7.07
N TYR A 591 8.60 10.51 -6.17
CA TYR A 591 8.13 11.87 -6.36
C TYR A 591 9.25 12.70 -6.98
N ALA A 592 8.99 13.31 -8.14
CA ALA A 592 9.89 14.27 -8.77
C ALA A 592 9.33 15.68 -8.56
N LEU A 593 10.00 16.49 -7.74
CA LEU A 593 9.58 17.85 -7.41
C LEU A 593 10.24 18.85 -8.37
N HIS A 594 9.42 19.66 -9.04
CA HIS A 594 9.84 20.73 -9.94
C HIS A 594 9.42 22.08 -9.35
N MET A 595 10.24 23.12 -9.51
CA MET A 595 9.85 24.51 -9.19
C MET A 595 9.37 25.20 -10.46
N SER A 596 8.28 25.99 -10.39
CA SER A 596 7.82 26.80 -11.52
C SER A 596 8.90 27.80 -11.97
N ASP A 597 8.91 28.12 -13.26
CA ASP A 597 9.95 28.96 -13.88
C ASP A 597 10.04 30.35 -13.23
N GLU A 598 8.92 30.87 -12.72
CA GLU A 598 8.85 32.17 -12.03
C GLU A 598 9.43 32.14 -10.61
N ALA A 599 9.48 30.95 -9.98
CA ALA A 599 9.92 30.78 -8.60
C ALA A 599 11.39 30.33 -8.48
N GLN A 600 12.07 30.01 -9.59
CA GLN A 600 13.45 29.47 -9.62
C GLN A 600 14.51 30.52 -9.26
N GLN A 601 15.29 30.24 -8.21
CA GLN A 601 16.49 30.96 -7.79
C GLN A 601 17.73 30.06 -7.83
N GLN A 602 18.92 30.64 -7.66
CA GLN A 602 20.19 29.89 -7.63
C GLN A 602 20.30 29.06 -6.34
N GLY A 603 19.76 27.85 -6.39
CA GLY A 603 19.94 26.79 -5.38
C GLY A 603 19.16 26.98 -4.08
N TYR A 604 18.68 25.87 -3.53
CA TYR A 604 17.84 25.82 -2.34
C TYR A 604 18.42 24.86 -1.31
N ILE A 605 18.22 25.19 -0.04
CA ILE A 605 18.36 24.19 1.01
C ILE A 605 17.06 23.40 1.05
N VAL A 606 17.16 22.07 1.01
CA VAL A 606 16.01 21.16 1.10
C VAL A 606 16.24 20.24 2.30
N SER A 607 15.26 20.16 3.20
CA SER A 607 15.27 19.13 4.26
C SER A 607 14.16 18.13 4.05
N THR A 608 14.43 16.84 4.29
CA THR A 608 13.40 15.80 4.31
C THR A 608 13.33 15.14 5.67
N GLU A 609 12.12 14.99 6.22
CA GLU A 609 11.83 14.23 7.43
C GLU A 609 10.96 13.03 7.05
N THR A 610 11.48 11.80 7.17
CA THR A 610 10.75 10.58 6.78
C THR A 610 10.42 9.69 7.99
N ILE A 611 9.18 9.22 8.05
CA ILE A 611 8.69 8.17 8.95
C ILE A 611 8.36 6.91 8.12
N THR A 612 8.75 5.73 8.59
CA THR A 612 8.44 4.44 7.95
C THR A 612 8.10 3.37 8.99
N ASP A 613 7.29 2.39 8.60
CA ASP A 613 6.86 1.29 9.47
C ASP A 613 8.02 0.36 9.87
N VAL A 614 9.15 0.38 9.15
CA VAL A 614 10.20 -0.64 9.24
C VAL A 614 11.53 -0.11 9.81
N GLU A 615 11.82 1.20 9.69
CA GLU A 615 13.19 1.69 9.93
C GLU A 615 13.28 2.94 10.81
N LYS A 616 12.29 3.84 10.80
CA LYS A 616 12.42 5.20 11.37
C LYS A 616 11.10 5.77 11.88
N GLY A 617 11.10 6.31 13.11
CA GLY A 617 9.89 6.82 13.76
C GLY A 617 8.92 5.72 14.21
N CYS A 618 9.34 4.46 14.13
CA CYS A 618 8.60 3.27 14.54
C CYS A 618 9.44 2.51 15.59
N LEU A 619 8.95 2.36 16.81
CA LEU A 619 9.69 1.71 17.90
C LEU A 619 9.86 0.21 17.73
N ASP A 620 8.98 -0.44 16.97
CA ASP A 620 9.07 -1.87 16.64
C ASP A 620 10.36 -2.18 15.83
N SER A 621 10.97 -1.16 15.21
CA SER A 621 12.28 -1.28 14.57
C SER A 621 13.48 -1.17 15.53
N ILE A 622 13.25 -0.69 16.76
CA ILE A 622 14.28 -0.43 17.78
C ILE A 622 14.20 -1.45 18.91
N ILE A 623 12.99 -1.84 19.32
CA ILE A 623 12.70 -2.82 20.38
C ILE A 623 12.37 -4.14 19.69
N SER A 624 13.09 -5.22 20.01
CA SER A 624 12.85 -6.53 19.43
C SER A 624 11.53 -7.14 19.92
N ASP A 625 10.85 -7.89 19.05
CA ASP A 625 9.63 -8.68 19.34
C ASP A 625 9.77 -9.65 20.54
N ASN A 626 11.00 -9.91 20.99
CA ASN A 626 11.32 -10.80 22.10
C ASN A 626 11.08 -10.15 23.48
N ILE A 627 10.82 -8.85 23.53
CA ILE A 627 10.49 -8.12 24.77
C ILE A 627 8.96 -8.14 24.90
N SER A 628 8.48 -8.83 25.93
CA SER A 628 7.04 -8.98 26.16
C SER A 628 6.37 -7.64 26.42
N SER A 629 5.17 -7.45 25.84
CA SER A 629 4.30 -6.31 26.17
C SER A 629 4.05 -6.26 27.68
N GLY A 630 4.20 -5.07 28.28
CA GLY A 630 4.04 -4.83 29.71
C GLY A 630 5.31 -4.98 30.57
N GLN A 631 6.46 -5.32 29.99
CA GLN A 631 7.73 -5.34 30.73
C GLN A 631 8.24 -3.91 31.00
N GLN A 632 8.46 -3.52 32.26
CA GLN A 632 8.98 -2.20 32.58
C GLN A 632 10.42 -2.04 32.08
N LEU A 633 10.65 -1.05 31.21
CA LEU A 633 11.99 -0.67 30.77
C LEU A 633 12.66 0.27 31.79
N PRO A 634 13.98 0.12 32.04
CA PRO A 634 14.72 1.04 32.90
C PRO A 634 14.64 2.49 32.41
N THR A 635 14.56 3.47 33.32
CA THR A 635 14.42 4.90 33.00
C THR A 635 15.51 5.42 32.05
N HIS A 636 16.76 4.97 32.22
CA HIS A 636 17.86 5.32 31.32
C HIS A 636 17.65 4.81 29.90
N LEU A 637 17.04 3.63 29.74
CA LEU A 637 16.74 3.05 28.43
C LEU A 637 15.57 3.81 27.78
N LYS A 638 14.52 4.14 28.54
CA LYS A 638 13.41 5.00 28.08
C LYS A 638 13.94 6.35 27.55
N TYR A 639 14.89 6.97 28.26
CA TYR A 639 15.53 8.20 27.80
C TYR A 639 16.30 8.01 26.49
N LYS A 640 17.10 6.92 26.37
CA LYS A 640 17.79 6.60 25.11
C LYS A 640 16.81 6.38 23.96
N LEU A 641 15.74 5.62 24.17
CA LEU A 641 14.71 5.38 23.16
C LEU A 641 14.07 6.69 22.70
N ASN A 642 13.66 7.58 23.62
CA ASN A 642 13.11 8.89 23.28
C ASN A 642 14.12 9.84 22.59
N LYS A 643 15.42 9.66 22.84
CA LYS A 643 16.48 10.42 22.17
C LYS A 643 16.68 9.96 20.73
N TYR A 644 16.71 8.64 20.49
CA TYR A 644 17.07 8.06 19.19
C TYR A 644 15.87 7.74 18.29
N ASN A 645 14.66 7.59 18.84
CA ASN A 645 13.46 7.46 18.04
C ASN A 645 13.05 8.83 17.48
N ARG A 646 13.38 9.08 16.21
CA ARG A 646 13.08 10.31 15.47
C ARG A 646 12.84 9.97 13.99
N PRO A 647 12.10 10.82 13.24
CA PRO A 647 12.10 10.75 11.78
C PRO A 647 13.52 10.85 11.23
N LYS A 648 13.75 10.24 10.07
CA LYS A 648 15.02 10.40 9.36
C LYS A 648 15.06 11.79 8.75
N LEU A 649 15.94 12.64 9.27
CA LEU A 649 16.22 13.96 8.73
C LEU A 649 17.38 13.86 7.72
N THR A 650 17.19 14.39 6.51
CA THR A 650 18.27 14.73 5.58
C THR A 650 18.22 16.21 5.26
N VAL A 651 19.39 16.79 4.92
CA VAL A 651 19.50 18.18 4.48
C VAL A 651 20.43 18.18 3.28
N ASP A 652 19.92 18.70 2.17
CA ASP A 652 20.58 18.72 0.87
C ASP A 652 20.61 20.15 0.33
N TYR A 653 21.55 20.43 -0.57
CA TYR A 653 21.54 21.62 -1.42
C TYR A 653 21.12 21.19 -2.82
N HIS A 654 20.08 21.81 -3.38
CA HIS A 654 19.49 21.40 -4.65
C HIS A 654 19.29 22.56 -5.61
N ASP A 655 19.60 22.35 -6.89
CA ASP A 655 19.39 23.32 -7.96
C ASP A 655 18.26 22.85 -8.90
N PHE A 656 17.08 23.44 -8.75
CA PHE A 656 15.90 23.10 -9.56
C PHE A 656 16.01 23.51 -11.04
N GLN A 657 17.02 24.31 -11.43
CA GLN A 657 17.26 24.65 -12.84
C GLN A 657 17.90 23.49 -13.62
N GLN A 658 18.54 22.54 -12.94
CA GLN A 658 19.24 21.43 -13.58
C GLN A 658 18.40 20.15 -13.64
N GLU A 659 17.75 19.80 -12.52
CA GLU A 659 16.98 18.57 -12.40
C GLU A 659 15.93 18.67 -11.28
N PRO A 660 14.86 17.83 -11.31
CA PRO A 660 13.90 17.78 -10.20
C PRO A 660 14.52 17.18 -8.94
N TYR A 661 14.05 17.65 -7.77
CA TYR A 661 14.41 17.02 -6.50
C TYR A 661 13.60 15.74 -6.33
N THR A 662 14.27 14.58 -6.31
CA THR A 662 13.59 13.28 -6.26
C THR A 662 13.49 12.72 -4.84
N VAL A 663 12.29 12.31 -4.43
CA VAL A 663 12.04 11.64 -3.14
C VAL A 663 11.48 10.25 -3.37
N ARG A 664 12.13 9.24 -2.77
CA ARG A 664 11.68 7.83 -2.82
C ARG A 664 10.89 7.51 -1.55
N ALA A 665 9.60 7.23 -1.70
CA ALA A 665 8.73 6.81 -0.62
C ALA A 665 8.43 5.31 -0.71
N LYS A 666 8.92 4.53 0.26
CA LYS A 666 8.47 3.14 0.49
C LYS A 666 6.98 3.15 0.84
N ALA A 667 6.24 2.05 0.65
CA ALA A 667 4.84 2.11 1.09
C ALA A 667 4.73 2.21 2.62
N ASN A 668 3.62 2.80 3.03
CA ASN A 668 3.33 3.39 4.32
C ASN A 668 4.26 4.52 4.77
N ALA A 669 5.25 4.92 3.96
CA ALA A 669 6.12 6.03 4.33
C ALA A 669 5.38 7.37 4.22
N VAL A 670 5.74 8.26 5.15
CA VAL A 670 5.34 9.67 5.14
C VAL A 670 6.61 10.50 5.16
N THR A 671 6.75 11.43 4.23
CA THR A 671 7.91 12.33 4.13
C THR A 671 7.46 13.77 4.07
N LEU A 672 7.90 14.58 5.02
CA LEU A 672 7.81 16.03 4.95
C LEU A 672 9.06 16.56 4.24
N VAL A 673 8.88 17.21 3.10
CA VAL A 673 9.91 17.96 2.39
C VAL A 673 9.73 19.44 2.71
N THR A 674 10.81 20.12 3.07
CA THR A 674 10.83 21.57 3.31
C THR A 674 11.88 22.20 2.42
N ILE A 675 11.45 23.08 1.53
CA ILE A 675 12.33 23.82 0.61
C ILE A 675 12.40 25.25 1.15
N TYR A 676 13.57 25.67 1.62
CA TYR A 676 13.77 26.99 2.22
C TYR A 676 14.01 28.05 1.14
N LEU A 677 13.28 29.17 1.23
CA LEU A 677 13.28 30.28 0.26
C LEU A 677 14.26 31.38 0.60
#